data_AF-A0A828Y6K2-F1
#
_entry.id   AF-A0A828Y6K2-F1
#
_cell.length_a   1.000
_cell.length_b   1.000
_cell.length_c   1.000
_cell.angle_alpha   90.00
_cell.angle_beta   90.00
_cell.angle_gamma   90.00
#
_symmetry.space_group_name_H-M   'P 1'
#
loop_
_entity.id
_entity.type
_entity.pdbx_description
1 polymer ?
#
loop_
_entity_poly.entity_id
_entity_poly.type
_entity_poly.pdbx_seq_one_letter_code
_entity_poly.pdbx_strand_id
1 'polypeptide(L)'
;MKAFYKILILYFKNFCFRFLIRNPLYEKNRLVLFKVRSFRKVLKLILKSQKSKKINLNIIKSIWFWSGFFGTELFQKVQRTNFFKNLIVSVNKSLFRNLRTYFRNLRCGNSYRNLTTEKSFKSTNSTLRDIIYGNYCILLKTLRRFMDDFLGVLGITPKRTLIAFNLLVISNILMAQEPNPEKEEIKKKEIIVTGKADFTNLNSASEDTIRSEQIRSRPISRTGEIAEFVPGMIATQHSGSGKGNQYFLRGFNLDHGTDFASHVNGIPINNPSHGHGQGYTDLGFLIPELIEDIKFKKGVYSVEEGNFSSAGSMNVSYFRSLQKGMVSLEGETLGYARTLIAKSHTIGRGNLLYALETTHYDGPWTVKENYKKVNGVVSYSGGDEQNGYRILAMGYRGNWHTTHQIPKRAIGNELSRFDTVDPTDGGFTNRVSVSGEAQHTDKNSHAKILIYGLYNDLSLFSNTTYYLDDPIRGDQIEQTDRRSVSGLKSSYKIRSIWDEIKFENSFGFQVRRDFIRNALYHTEKRAELDVVRSNQIIETNLSIYYESKIQWNSKIRTIFGLRGDQFQFHVDDRNSELNDRKRFSIANPKGGIVFGPWFKTEIFLNAGRGFHTNDARGLTNKENTFTPIVRSHGGEFGVRSMIFENWKTVFSLWRLDLDSELIFEGDSASTVASRSSTRRGVEWSNYFEPIKGLILDLEVSISRSRFRGDEDTGNFIPGSIEHVYSGGITLKETYGFFGSIRGRYFGPRALIEDNSVRSSPTTLFNFQVGKKFNDVWSIVFEIMNIQNAKVSDIDYYYASRLKSEPEGPDEGGYNDIHTRPASPRSIRFGVRASF
;
A
#
# COMPACT_ATOMS: atom_id res chain seq x y z
N MET A 1 -18.16 -0.44 -58.52
CA MET A 1 -18.32 -0.95 -57.14
C MET A 1 -17.00 -1.49 -56.62
N LYS A 2 -16.39 -0.86 -55.60
CA LYS A 2 -15.17 -1.36 -54.94
C LYS A 2 -15.57 -1.94 -53.59
N ALA A 3 -15.67 -3.26 -53.49
CA ALA A 3 -15.93 -3.94 -52.22
C ALA A 3 -14.66 -3.96 -51.36
N PHE A 4 -14.74 -3.39 -50.14
CA PHE A 4 -13.66 -3.45 -49.15
C PHE A 4 -13.80 -4.73 -48.32
N TYR A 5 -12.79 -5.60 -48.35
CA TYR A 5 -12.68 -6.72 -47.41
C TYR A 5 -11.85 -6.30 -46.19
N LYS A 6 -12.37 -6.51 -44.99
CA LYS A 6 -11.60 -6.43 -43.74
C LYS A 6 -11.06 -7.82 -43.42
N ILE A 7 -9.74 -7.94 -43.26
CA ILE A 7 -9.07 -9.19 -42.85
C ILE A 7 -8.46 -8.96 -41.47
N LEU A 8 -8.87 -9.74 -40.48
CA LEU A 8 -8.25 -9.81 -39.16
C LEU A 8 -7.32 -11.03 -39.12
N ILE A 9 -6.06 -10.83 -38.73
CA ILE A 9 -5.07 -11.91 -38.59
C ILE A 9 -4.70 -12.01 -37.10
N LEU A 10 -4.98 -13.15 -36.48
CA LEU A 10 -4.59 -13.45 -35.10
C LEU A 10 -3.48 -14.50 -35.11
N TYR A 11 -2.42 -14.27 -34.34
CA TYR A 11 -1.27 -15.18 -34.22
C TYR A 11 -1.30 -15.93 -32.90
N PHE A 12 -1.09 -17.25 -32.97
CA PHE A 12 -0.74 -18.09 -31.82
C PHE A 12 0.41 -19.03 -32.19
N LYS A 13 1.25 -19.32 -31.20
CA LYS A 13 2.47 -20.12 -31.32
C LYS A 13 2.10 -21.54 -31.78
N ASN A 14 2.70 -21.99 -32.88
CA ASN A 14 2.56 -23.28 -33.58
C ASN A 14 1.53 -23.32 -34.75
N PHE A 15 2.00 -22.79 -35.89
CA PHE A 15 1.57 -22.95 -37.30
C PHE A 15 0.18 -23.53 -37.64
N CYS A 16 -0.84 -22.65 -37.61
CA CYS A 16 -2.01 -22.65 -38.50
C CYS A 16 -2.59 -21.22 -38.56
N PHE A 17 -2.88 -20.68 -39.75
CA PHE A 17 -3.48 -19.35 -39.91
C PHE A 17 -5.00 -19.46 -40.08
N ARG A 18 -5.76 -18.62 -39.36
CA ARG A 18 -7.21 -18.46 -39.53
C ARG A 18 -7.50 -17.10 -40.15
N PHE A 19 -8.20 -17.09 -41.28
CA PHE A 19 -8.72 -15.88 -41.89
C PHE A 19 -10.24 -15.83 -41.67
N LEU A 20 -10.71 -14.73 -41.09
CA LEU A 20 -12.13 -14.40 -41.06
C LEU A 20 -12.39 -13.41 -42.20
N ILE A 21 -13.11 -13.84 -43.23
CA ILE A 21 -13.45 -12.97 -44.36
C ILE A 21 -14.91 -12.57 -44.18
N ARG A 22 -15.13 -11.27 -43.96
CA ARG A 22 -16.47 -10.67 -43.92
C ARG A 22 -16.76 -10.03 -45.27
N ASN A 23 -17.74 -10.55 -45.99
CA ASN A 23 -18.26 -9.93 -47.20
C ASN A 23 -19.35 -8.92 -46.78
N PRO A 24 -19.24 -7.62 -47.12
CA PRO A 24 -20.24 -6.63 -46.69
C PRO A 24 -21.63 -6.83 -47.30
N LEU A 25 -21.78 -7.62 -48.35
CA LEU A 25 -23.05 -7.77 -49.09
C LEU A 25 -23.93 -8.93 -48.62
N TYR A 26 -23.41 -9.86 -47.81
CA TYR A 26 -24.18 -10.95 -47.23
C TYR A 26 -23.61 -11.21 -45.83
N GLU A 27 -24.35 -10.92 -44.76
CA GLU A 27 -23.88 -10.97 -43.36
C GLU A 27 -23.54 -12.37 -42.82
N LYS A 28 -22.77 -13.18 -43.55
CA LYS A 28 -22.24 -14.47 -43.08
C LYS A 28 -20.72 -14.41 -42.97
N ASN A 29 -20.20 -14.65 -41.78
CA ASN A 29 -18.78 -14.84 -41.53
C ASN A 29 -18.37 -16.24 -41.98
N ARG A 30 -17.38 -16.36 -42.87
CA ARG A 30 -16.74 -17.66 -43.18
C ARG A 30 -15.32 -17.68 -42.64
N LEU A 31 -15.00 -18.76 -41.92
CA LEU A 31 -13.66 -19.04 -41.41
C LEU A 31 -12.95 -19.98 -42.39
N VAL A 32 -11.79 -19.57 -42.92
CA VAL A 32 -10.99 -20.41 -43.82
C VAL A 32 -9.61 -20.64 -43.19
N LEU A 33 -9.20 -21.91 -43.15
CA LEU A 33 -7.94 -22.36 -42.55
C LEU A 33 -6.90 -22.65 -43.62
N PHE A 34 -5.68 -22.11 -43.44
CA PHE A 34 -4.53 -22.49 -44.26
C PHE A 34 -3.32 -22.86 -43.39
N LYS A 35 -2.64 -23.93 -43.78
CA LYS A 35 -1.39 -24.39 -43.15
C LYS A 35 -0.23 -24.12 -44.11
N VAL A 36 0.68 -23.21 -43.74
CA VAL A 36 1.80 -22.81 -44.60
C VAL A 36 3.11 -22.82 -43.82
N ARG A 37 4.12 -23.55 -44.34
CA ARG A 37 5.40 -23.86 -43.67
C ARG A 37 6.48 -22.77 -43.72
N SER A 38 6.27 -21.60 -44.32
CA SER A 38 7.32 -20.55 -44.38
C SER A 38 6.78 -19.13 -44.59
N PHE A 39 7.04 -18.25 -43.61
CA PHE A 39 6.67 -16.82 -43.61
C PHE A 39 7.29 -16.03 -44.77
N ARG A 40 8.47 -16.45 -45.27
CA ARG A 40 9.17 -15.83 -46.43
C ARG A 40 8.33 -15.84 -47.71
N LYS A 41 7.53 -16.89 -47.96
CA LYS A 41 6.69 -16.99 -49.18
C LYS A 41 5.48 -16.06 -49.11
N VAL A 42 4.88 -15.88 -47.92
CA VAL A 42 3.72 -15.00 -47.70
C VAL A 42 4.11 -13.54 -47.94
N LEU A 43 5.26 -13.10 -47.40
CA LEU A 43 5.71 -11.73 -47.60
C LEU A 43 6.03 -11.42 -49.07
N LYS A 44 6.61 -12.36 -49.82
CA LYS A 44 6.81 -12.23 -51.27
C LYS A 44 5.49 -12.15 -52.05
N LEU A 45 4.48 -12.93 -51.68
CA LEU A 45 3.15 -12.88 -52.31
C LEU A 45 2.42 -11.55 -52.06
N ILE A 46 2.48 -11.03 -50.82
CA ILE A 46 1.87 -9.75 -50.46
C ILE A 46 2.55 -8.59 -51.21
N LEU A 47 3.88 -8.59 -51.29
CA LEU A 47 4.63 -7.56 -52.02
C LEU A 47 4.40 -7.64 -53.55
N LYS A 48 4.26 -8.85 -54.11
CA LYS A 48 3.94 -9.05 -55.53
C LYS A 48 2.50 -8.61 -55.84
N SER A 49 1.57 -8.79 -54.90
CA SER A 49 0.17 -8.33 -55.01
C SER A 49 0.01 -6.81 -54.88
N GLN A 50 0.82 -6.14 -54.07
CA GLN A 50 0.80 -4.67 -53.98
C GLN A 50 1.38 -3.99 -55.24
N LYS A 51 2.37 -4.59 -55.89
CA LYS A 51 2.91 -4.07 -57.16
C LYS A 51 1.93 -4.12 -58.34
N SER A 52 0.91 -4.99 -58.31
CA SER A 52 -0.06 -5.12 -59.41
C SER A 52 -1.27 -4.18 -59.33
N LYS A 53 -1.30 -3.20 -58.40
CA LYS A 53 -2.38 -2.20 -58.18
C LYS A 53 -3.81 -2.76 -58.04
N LYS A 54 -4.00 -4.07 -57.86
CA LYS A 54 -5.33 -4.69 -57.80
C LYS A 54 -5.92 -4.85 -56.39
N ILE A 55 -5.18 -4.56 -55.31
CA ILE A 55 -5.68 -4.66 -53.92
C ILE A 55 -5.09 -3.53 -53.06
N ASN A 56 -5.94 -2.79 -52.33
CA ASN A 56 -5.53 -1.78 -51.36
C ASN A 56 -5.66 -2.37 -49.94
N LEU A 57 -4.55 -2.81 -49.34
CA LEU A 57 -4.51 -3.39 -47.99
C LEU A 57 -4.09 -2.32 -46.98
N ASN A 58 -5.01 -1.91 -46.10
CA ASN A 58 -4.67 -1.14 -44.90
C ASN A 58 -4.03 -2.07 -43.86
N ILE A 59 -2.70 -2.05 -43.77
CA ILE A 59 -1.95 -2.71 -42.69
C ILE A 59 -1.68 -1.66 -41.61
N ILE A 60 -2.28 -1.83 -40.43
CA ILE A 60 -1.99 -1.01 -39.25
C ILE A 60 -0.59 -1.41 -38.76
N LYS A 61 0.38 -0.49 -38.81
CA LYS A 61 1.74 -0.67 -38.28
C LYS A 61 1.77 -0.25 -36.81
N SER A 62 1.93 -1.23 -35.92
CA SER A 62 2.55 -1.06 -34.59
C SER A 62 4.01 -1.50 -34.69
N ILE A 63 4.90 -0.61 -35.09
CA ILE A 63 6.34 -0.89 -35.15
C ILE A 63 7.08 0.26 -34.48
N TRP A 64 7.21 0.19 -33.16
CA TRP A 64 8.26 0.85 -32.37
C TRP A 64 8.63 0.03 -31.12
N PHE A 65 8.29 -1.27 -31.07
CA PHE A 65 8.44 -2.09 -29.86
C PHE A 65 9.52 -3.18 -29.95
N TRP A 66 10.24 -3.31 -31.07
CA TRP A 66 11.14 -4.46 -31.31
C TRP A 66 12.43 -4.11 -32.04
N SER A 67 13.15 -3.06 -31.60
CA SER A 67 14.54 -2.84 -32.01
C SER A 67 15.58 -3.41 -31.04
N GLY A 68 15.17 -4.06 -29.94
CA GLY A 68 16.09 -4.58 -28.92
C GLY A 68 16.22 -6.10 -28.84
N PHE A 69 15.51 -6.89 -29.65
CA PHE A 69 15.31 -8.31 -29.33
C PHE A 69 15.95 -9.32 -30.29
N PHE A 70 16.49 -8.91 -31.43
CA PHE A 70 17.15 -9.84 -32.35
C PHE A 70 18.42 -9.20 -32.95
N GLY A 71 19.55 -9.40 -32.27
CA GLY A 71 20.88 -9.15 -32.82
C GLY A 71 21.13 -10.07 -34.01
N THR A 72 20.79 -9.60 -35.21
CA THR A 72 21.13 -10.28 -36.46
C THR A 72 21.83 -9.29 -37.39
N GLU A 73 23.05 -9.63 -37.83
CA GLU A 73 23.98 -8.77 -38.58
C GLU A 73 23.42 -8.23 -39.91
N LEU A 74 22.31 -8.80 -40.43
CA LEU A 74 21.69 -8.33 -41.67
C LEU A 74 20.97 -6.97 -41.52
N PHE A 75 20.59 -6.56 -40.30
CA PHE A 75 19.92 -5.28 -40.06
C PHE A 75 20.91 -4.10 -39.97
N GLN A 76 22.16 -4.36 -39.57
CA GLN A 76 23.22 -3.34 -39.55
C GLN A 76 23.78 -3.04 -40.96
N LYS A 77 23.67 -3.97 -41.91
CA LYS A 77 24.12 -3.74 -43.30
C LYS A 77 23.19 -2.85 -44.13
N VAL A 78 21.93 -2.68 -43.74
CA VAL A 78 20.96 -1.77 -44.40
C VAL A 78 21.08 -0.32 -43.89
N GLN A 79 21.71 -0.10 -42.73
CA GLN A 79 21.97 1.25 -42.20
C GLN A 79 23.20 1.95 -42.83
N ARG A 80 24.01 1.25 -43.64
CA ARG A 80 25.24 1.81 -44.24
C ARG A 80 25.13 2.21 -45.72
N THR A 81 23.93 2.24 -46.31
CA THR A 81 23.70 2.82 -47.64
C THR A 81 23.16 4.25 -47.54
N ASN A 82 23.84 5.19 -48.20
CA ASN A 82 23.66 6.66 -48.20
C ASN A 82 22.30 7.18 -48.73
N PHE A 83 21.20 6.45 -48.56
CA PHE A 83 19.90 6.81 -49.17
C PHE A 83 18.98 7.66 -48.27
N PHE A 84 19.38 7.98 -47.03
CA PHE A 84 18.53 8.72 -46.06
C PHE A 84 19.08 10.06 -45.57
N LYS A 85 20.03 10.68 -46.29
CA LYS A 85 20.48 12.05 -46.00
C LYS A 85 19.81 13.16 -46.84
N ASN A 86 19.07 12.83 -47.91
CA ASN A 86 18.47 13.82 -48.82
C ASN A 86 16.93 13.78 -48.92
N LEU A 87 16.21 13.34 -47.88
CA LEU A 87 14.74 13.47 -47.85
C LEU A 87 14.29 14.48 -46.79
N ILE A 88 14.77 15.73 -46.95
CA ILE A 88 14.30 16.91 -46.25
C ILE A 88 13.71 17.87 -47.30
N VAL A 89 12.43 18.22 -47.10
CA VAL A 89 11.67 19.35 -47.67
C VAL A 89 11.23 19.26 -49.14
N SER A 90 9.96 18.88 -49.32
CA SER A 90 9.05 19.56 -50.25
C SER A 90 7.63 19.41 -49.69
N VAL A 91 7.16 20.42 -48.96
CA VAL A 91 5.76 20.51 -48.52
C VAL A 91 5.16 21.74 -49.19
N ASN A 92 4.09 21.49 -49.96
CA ASN A 92 3.43 22.41 -50.85
C ASN A 92 2.84 23.64 -50.11
N LYS A 93 3.24 24.86 -50.53
CA LYS A 93 2.80 26.15 -49.97
C LYS A 93 1.28 26.36 -50.01
N SER A 94 0.52 25.63 -50.84
CA SER A 94 -0.95 25.77 -50.89
C SER A 94 -1.65 25.11 -49.69
N LEU A 95 -1.06 24.06 -49.09
CA LEU A 95 -1.65 23.35 -47.96
C LEU A 95 -1.65 24.22 -46.69
N PHE A 96 -0.61 25.03 -46.50
CA PHE A 96 -0.49 25.94 -45.34
C PHE A 96 -1.39 27.16 -45.44
N ARG A 97 -1.70 27.65 -46.66
CA ARG A 97 -2.68 28.74 -46.82
C ARG A 97 -4.08 28.29 -46.43
N ASN A 98 -4.47 27.06 -46.76
CA ASN A 98 -5.78 26.52 -46.40
C ASN A 98 -5.89 26.14 -44.92
N LEU A 99 -4.83 25.64 -44.30
CA LEU A 99 -4.81 25.37 -42.86
C LEU A 99 -4.84 26.66 -42.02
N ARG A 100 -4.17 27.73 -42.46
CA ARG A 100 -4.20 29.04 -41.77
C ARG A 100 -5.60 29.66 -41.77
N THR A 101 -6.37 29.49 -42.84
CA THR A 101 -7.78 29.93 -42.92
C THR A 101 -8.70 29.03 -42.09
N TYR A 102 -8.43 27.73 -42.06
CA TYR A 102 -9.18 26.76 -41.23
C TYR A 102 -8.99 27.01 -39.72
N PHE A 103 -7.78 27.36 -39.28
CA PHE A 103 -7.49 27.65 -37.86
C PHE A 103 -7.91 29.05 -37.41
N ARG A 104 -8.09 30.01 -38.34
CA ARG A 104 -8.56 31.37 -37.99
C ARG A 104 -10.07 31.42 -37.71
N ASN A 105 -10.85 30.46 -38.22
CA ASN A 105 -12.31 30.40 -38.05
C ASN A 105 -12.78 29.57 -36.84
N LEU A 106 -11.86 28.88 -36.14
CA LEU A 106 -12.15 28.17 -34.89
C LEU A 106 -11.80 29.10 -33.72
N ARG A 107 -12.82 29.73 -33.10
CA ARG A 107 -12.74 30.71 -31.99
C ARG A 107 -11.89 30.23 -30.79
N CYS A 108 -10.57 30.28 -30.90
CA CYS A 108 -9.59 30.10 -29.82
C CYS A 108 -8.88 31.42 -29.48
N GLY A 109 -9.55 32.57 -29.64
CA GLY A 109 -8.95 33.89 -29.51
C GLY A 109 -8.62 34.35 -28.08
N ASN A 110 -9.20 33.75 -27.04
CA ASN A 110 -9.10 34.31 -25.68
C ASN A 110 -8.19 33.55 -24.70
N SER A 111 -7.70 32.35 -25.03
CA SER A 111 -6.77 31.61 -24.16
C SER A 111 -5.29 31.90 -24.43
N TYR A 112 -4.99 32.76 -25.41
CA TYR A 112 -3.62 33.12 -25.78
C TYR A 112 -3.03 34.27 -24.93
N ARG A 113 -3.87 35.07 -24.25
CA ARG A 113 -3.44 36.29 -23.54
C ARG A 113 -3.00 36.10 -22.08
N ASN A 114 -3.33 34.99 -21.43
CA ASN A 114 -3.03 34.79 -20.00
C ASN A 114 -1.86 33.81 -19.72
N LEU A 115 -1.14 33.36 -20.75
CA LEU A 115 0.00 32.44 -20.60
C LEU A 115 1.36 33.11 -20.92
N THR A 116 1.39 34.44 -21.09
CA THR A 116 2.61 35.20 -21.39
C THR A 116 3.18 36.00 -20.21
N THR A 117 2.74 35.73 -18.98
CA THR A 117 3.31 36.35 -17.78
C THR A 117 3.61 35.28 -16.74
N GLU A 118 4.73 34.58 -16.95
CA GLU A 118 5.81 34.33 -15.96
C GLU A 118 6.67 33.11 -16.37
N LYS A 119 7.97 33.39 -16.52
CA LYS A 119 9.15 32.52 -16.72
C LYS A 119 9.21 31.61 -17.97
N SER A 120 10.12 32.03 -18.84
CA SER A 120 10.50 31.54 -20.17
C SER A 120 10.78 30.04 -20.34
N PHE A 121 10.11 29.42 -21.31
CA PHE A 121 10.62 28.24 -22.03
C PHE A 121 11.30 28.73 -23.33
N LYS A 122 12.64 28.83 -23.33
CA LYS A 122 13.40 29.16 -24.55
C LYS A 122 13.61 27.89 -25.37
N SER A 123 12.67 27.59 -26.28
CA SER A 123 12.93 26.70 -27.40
C SER A 123 13.03 27.52 -28.69
N THR A 124 14.16 27.43 -29.39
CA THR A 124 14.48 28.17 -30.63
C THR A 124 13.76 27.63 -31.87
N ASN A 125 12.89 26.62 -31.73
CA ASN A 125 12.16 26.02 -32.84
C ASN A 125 10.66 26.29 -32.73
N SER A 126 10.17 27.30 -33.46
CA SER A 126 8.75 27.70 -33.51
C SER A 126 7.82 26.54 -33.87
N THR A 127 8.29 25.62 -34.71
CA THR A 127 7.56 24.39 -35.09
C THR A 127 7.29 23.47 -33.91
N LEU A 128 8.24 23.35 -32.98
CA LEU A 128 8.13 22.47 -31.81
C LEU A 128 7.15 23.04 -30.79
N ARG A 129 7.15 24.37 -30.63
CA ARG A 129 6.21 25.09 -29.76
C ARG A 129 4.76 24.88 -30.22
N ASP A 130 4.51 25.01 -31.52
CA ASP A 130 3.17 24.84 -32.09
C ASP A 130 2.68 23.38 -32.05
N ILE A 131 3.59 22.39 -32.15
CA ILE A 131 3.27 20.97 -31.98
C ILE A 131 2.87 20.66 -30.53
N ILE A 132 3.59 21.20 -29.55
CA ILE A 132 3.31 20.98 -28.12
C ILE A 132 1.95 21.57 -27.74
N TYR A 133 1.66 22.80 -28.14
CA TYR A 133 0.37 23.43 -27.86
C TYR A 133 -0.80 22.82 -28.67
N GLY A 134 -0.53 22.39 -29.91
CA GLY A 134 -1.50 21.64 -30.72
C GLY A 134 -1.89 20.30 -30.07
N ASN A 135 -0.91 19.55 -29.57
CA ASN A 135 -1.15 18.29 -28.86
C ASN A 135 -1.89 18.50 -27.53
N TYR A 136 -1.61 19.58 -26.80
CA TYR A 136 -2.32 19.93 -25.57
C TYR A 136 -3.81 20.24 -25.83
N CYS A 137 -4.11 20.96 -26.91
CA CYS A 137 -5.47 21.26 -27.34
C CYS A 137 -6.24 20.00 -27.82
N ILE A 138 -5.55 19.08 -28.49
CA ILE A 138 -6.12 17.78 -28.89
C ILE A 138 -6.41 16.91 -27.65
N LEU A 139 -5.51 16.87 -26.67
CA LEU A 139 -5.68 16.12 -25.43
C LEU A 139 -6.90 16.63 -24.63
N LEU A 140 -7.03 17.95 -24.46
CA LEU A 140 -8.17 18.55 -23.75
C LEU A 140 -9.51 18.31 -24.46
N LYS A 141 -9.54 18.33 -25.80
CA LYS A 141 -10.76 17.99 -26.55
C LYS A 141 -11.07 16.50 -26.54
N THR A 142 -10.06 15.64 -26.47
CA THR A 142 -10.25 14.18 -26.38
C THR A 142 -10.75 13.79 -24.99
N LEU A 143 -10.23 14.43 -23.94
CA LEU A 143 -10.69 14.29 -22.57
C LEU A 143 -12.13 14.79 -22.40
N ARG A 144 -12.46 15.95 -23.00
CA ARG A 144 -13.83 16.50 -22.99
C ARG A 144 -14.80 15.62 -23.76
N ARG A 145 -14.43 15.13 -24.94
CA ARG A 145 -15.26 14.22 -25.74
C ARG A 145 -15.46 12.88 -25.05
N PHE A 146 -14.42 12.35 -24.40
CA PHE A 146 -14.53 11.16 -23.55
C PHE A 146 -15.46 11.38 -22.36
N MET A 147 -15.38 12.55 -21.71
CA MET A 147 -16.31 12.91 -20.64
C MET A 147 -17.75 13.10 -21.12
N ASP A 148 -17.95 13.74 -22.27
CA ASP A 148 -19.28 13.95 -22.85
C ASP A 148 -19.90 12.60 -23.30
N ASP A 149 -19.09 11.69 -23.86
CA ASP A 149 -19.52 10.34 -24.22
C ASP A 149 -19.80 9.48 -22.97
N PHE A 150 -18.98 9.60 -21.91
CA PHE A 150 -19.17 8.92 -20.63
C PHE A 150 -20.43 9.40 -19.89
N LEU A 151 -20.67 10.72 -19.89
CA LEU A 151 -21.88 11.31 -19.31
C LEU A 151 -23.13 11.04 -20.16
N GLY A 152 -22.98 10.93 -21.48
CA GLY A 152 -24.03 10.50 -22.41
C GLY A 152 -24.47 9.05 -22.20
N VAL A 153 -23.52 8.14 -21.92
CA VAL A 153 -23.81 6.74 -21.53
C VAL A 153 -24.56 6.66 -20.19
N LEU A 154 -24.39 7.66 -19.32
CA LEU A 154 -25.08 7.77 -18.03
C LEU A 154 -26.37 8.60 -18.06
N GLY A 155 -26.75 9.18 -19.21
CA GLY A 155 -27.98 9.96 -19.37
C GLY A 155 -27.98 11.34 -18.69
N ILE A 156 -26.81 11.89 -18.33
CA ILE A 156 -26.70 13.15 -17.58
C ILE A 156 -26.23 14.28 -18.52
N THR A 157 -27.07 15.30 -18.73
CA THR A 157 -26.66 16.50 -19.49
C THR A 157 -26.20 17.64 -18.57
N PRO A 158 -25.12 18.39 -18.89
CA PRO A 158 -24.41 19.21 -17.89
C PRO A 158 -25.00 20.59 -17.60
N LYS A 159 -26.18 20.94 -18.15
CA LYS A 159 -26.66 22.34 -18.15
C LYS A 159 -27.94 22.62 -17.39
N ARG A 160 -28.54 21.65 -16.69
CA ARG A 160 -29.71 21.89 -15.82
C ARG A 160 -29.61 21.30 -14.42
N THR A 161 -28.46 20.73 -14.04
CA THR A 161 -28.33 19.91 -12.83
C THR A 161 -27.75 20.64 -11.61
N LEU A 162 -27.32 21.90 -11.71
CA LEU A 162 -26.79 22.62 -10.53
C LEU A 162 -27.87 23.40 -9.76
N ILE A 163 -28.98 23.75 -10.40
CA ILE A 163 -30.09 24.50 -9.78
C ILE A 163 -31.20 23.55 -9.29
N ALA A 164 -31.42 22.42 -9.97
CA ALA A 164 -32.35 21.39 -9.50
C ALA A 164 -31.84 20.61 -8.28
N PHE A 165 -30.52 20.41 -8.15
CA PHE A 165 -29.93 19.64 -7.04
C PHE A 165 -29.93 20.41 -5.71
N ASN A 166 -29.89 21.75 -5.74
CA ASN A 166 -30.01 22.57 -4.54
C ASN A 166 -31.47 22.75 -4.07
N LEU A 167 -32.45 22.65 -4.99
CA LEU A 167 -33.87 22.77 -4.64
C LEU A 167 -34.53 21.44 -4.24
N LEU A 168 -34.01 20.28 -4.70
CA LEU A 168 -34.54 18.96 -4.32
C LEU A 168 -34.04 18.44 -2.95
N VAL A 169 -32.91 18.96 -2.46
CA VAL A 169 -32.33 18.56 -1.16
C VAL A 169 -33.02 19.27 0.01
N ILE A 170 -33.68 20.41 -0.23
CA ILE A 170 -34.40 21.15 0.82
C ILE A 170 -35.89 20.72 0.91
N SER A 171 -36.51 20.24 -0.17
CA SER A 171 -37.92 19.81 -0.13
C SER A 171 -38.16 18.39 0.40
N ASN A 172 -37.17 17.49 0.37
CA ASN A 172 -37.32 16.12 0.86
C ASN A 172 -37.05 15.94 2.36
N ILE A 173 -36.71 17.01 3.08
CA ILE A 173 -36.52 16.98 4.55
C ILE A 173 -37.85 17.22 5.28
N LEU A 174 -38.92 17.64 4.60
CA LEU A 174 -40.19 18.02 5.26
C LEU A 174 -41.42 17.17 4.91
N MET A 175 -41.36 16.23 3.95
CA MET A 175 -42.48 15.31 3.68
C MET A 175 -41.98 13.90 3.36
N ALA A 176 -41.94 13.02 4.37
CA ALA A 176 -41.93 11.58 4.16
C ALA A 176 -42.89 10.94 5.17
N GLN A 177 -44.10 10.69 4.68
CA GLN A 177 -45.13 9.90 5.34
C GLN A 177 -44.77 8.41 5.17
N GLU A 178 -44.83 7.65 6.26
CA GLU A 178 -44.47 6.23 6.30
C GLU A 178 -45.35 5.37 5.36
N PRO A 179 -44.77 4.40 4.62
CA PRO A 179 -45.54 3.32 4.03
C PRO A 179 -45.70 2.15 5.01
N ASN A 180 -46.95 1.73 5.15
CA ASN A 180 -47.49 0.61 5.91
C ASN A 180 -46.72 -0.73 5.68
N PRO A 181 -46.38 -1.51 6.74
CA PRO A 181 -45.63 -2.75 6.58
C PRO A 181 -46.57 -3.97 6.50
N GLU A 182 -46.78 -4.50 5.30
CA GLU A 182 -47.32 -5.86 5.15
C GLU A 182 -46.35 -6.78 4.39
N LYS A 183 -45.77 -7.69 5.19
CA LYS A 183 -45.41 -9.09 4.88
C LYS A 183 -44.78 -9.39 3.51
N GLU A 184 -43.45 -9.35 3.48
CA GLU A 184 -42.68 -10.45 2.89
C GLU A 184 -41.59 -10.88 3.86
N GLU A 185 -41.85 -12.02 4.50
CA GLU A 185 -40.96 -12.70 5.42
C GLU A 185 -39.81 -13.35 4.63
N ILE A 186 -38.93 -12.52 4.06
CA ILE A 186 -37.64 -13.00 3.57
C ILE A 186 -36.88 -13.44 4.81
N LYS A 187 -36.76 -14.76 5.01
CA LYS A 187 -35.85 -15.39 5.96
C LYS A 187 -34.44 -14.81 5.77
N LYS A 188 -34.17 -13.69 6.42
CA LYS A 188 -32.85 -13.14 6.63
C LYS A 188 -32.13 -14.16 7.48
N LYS A 189 -31.28 -14.98 6.84
CA LYS A 189 -30.21 -15.65 7.56
C LYS A 189 -29.38 -14.53 8.19
N GLU A 190 -29.64 -14.28 9.45
CA GLU A 190 -28.69 -13.67 10.36
C GLU A 190 -27.42 -14.51 10.22
N ILE A 191 -26.47 -14.03 9.42
CA ILE A 191 -25.12 -14.57 9.45
C ILE A 191 -24.52 -13.99 10.73
N ILE A 192 -24.91 -14.57 11.85
CA ILE A 192 -24.12 -14.52 13.07
C ILE A 192 -22.84 -15.27 12.70
N VAL A 193 -21.82 -14.52 12.29
CA VAL A 193 -20.46 -15.07 12.17
C VAL A 193 -19.99 -15.30 13.60
N THR A 194 -20.43 -16.39 14.22
CA THR A 194 -19.70 -16.96 15.34
C THR A 194 -18.28 -17.15 14.85
N GLY A 195 -17.28 -16.66 15.59
CA GLY A 195 -15.85 -16.76 15.30
C GLY A 195 -15.28 -18.18 15.26
N LYS A 196 -16.02 -19.16 14.73
CA LYS A 196 -15.47 -20.41 14.22
C LYS A 196 -14.57 -20.04 13.06
N ALA A 197 -13.30 -19.82 13.38
CA ALA A 197 -12.24 -19.80 12.39
C ALA A 197 -12.45 -21.01 11.47
N ASP A 198 -12.45 -20.80 10.16
CA ASP A 198 -12.35 -21.90 9.21
C ASP A 198 -11.08 -22.66 9.54
N PHE A 199 -11.21 -23.82 10.20
CA PHE A 199 -10.08 -24.68 10.57
C PHE A 199 -9.52 -25.44 9.37
N THR A 200 -10.09 -25.27 8.18
CA THR A 200 -9.74 -26.05 7.01
C THR A 200 -9.44 -25.10 5.85
N ASN A 201 -8.14 -24.94 5.53
CA ASN A 201 -7.52 -24.40 4.29
C ASN A 201 -6.36 -23.41 4.49
N LEU A 202 -5.85 -23.24 5.72
CA LEU A 202 -4.67 -22.38 5.96
C LEU A 202 -3.37 -23.02 5.45
N ASN A 203 -2.42 -22.22 4.98
CA ASN A 203 -1.13 -22.68 4.47
C ASN A 203 -0.04 -22.77 5.54
N SER A 204 -0.14 -22.02 6.64
CA SER A 204 0.78 -22.05 7.79
C SER A 204 0.03 -21.86 9.10
N ALA A 205 0.72 -22.09 10.23
CA ALA A 205 0.15 -21.83 11.55
C ALA A 205 0.03 -20.32 11.83
N SER A 206 0.94 -19.53 11.28
CA SER A 206 1.04 -18.08 11.52
C SER A 206 0.30 -17.23 10.48
N GLU A 207 -0.86 -17.70 10.00
CA GLU A 207 -1.80 -16.93 9.18
C GLU A 207 -3.23 -17.02 9.74
N ASP A 208 -3.98 -15.92 9.63
CA ASP A 208 -5.39 -15.89 10.02
C ASP A 208 -6.14 -14.67 9.47
N THR A 209 -7.43 -14.61 9.77
CA THR A 209 -8.31 -13.47 9.52
C THR A 209 -8.87 -12.94 10.83
N ILE A 210 -8.61 -11.67 11.12
CA ILE A 210 -9.24 -10.92 12.22
C ILE A 210 -10.48 -10.22 11.68
N ARG A 211 -11.64 -10.43 12.30
CA ARG A 211 -12.93 -9.88 11.81
C ARG A 211 -13.34 -8.61 12.56
N SER A 212 -14.23 -7.84 11.93
CA SER A 212 -14.73 -6.55 12.44
C SER A 212 -15.22 -6.56 13.90
N GLU A 213 -15.83 -7.64 14.38
CA GLU A 213 -16.26 -7.76 15.79
C GLU A 213 -15.06 -7.69 16.74
N GLN A 214 -13.97 -8.40 16.44
CA GLN A 214 -12.74 -8.36 17.23
C GLN A 214 -12.11 -6.96 17.17
N ILE A 215 -12.13 -6.31 16.00
CA ILE A 215 -11.56 -4.98 15.80
C ILE A 215 -12.29 -3.94 16.64
N ARG A 216 -13.63 -3.93 16.59
CA ARG A 216 -14.45 -2.96 17.35
C ARG A 216 -14.43 -3.16 18.86
N SER A 217 -14.02 -4.34 19.33
CA SER A 217 -13.99 -4.68 20.76
C SER A 217 -12.74 -4.20 21.51
N ARG A 218 -11.74 -3.66 20.79
CA ARG A 218 -10.48 -3.20 21.39
C ARG A 218 -10.42 -1.66 21.36
N PRO A 219 -10.02 -1.00 22.45
CA PRO A 219 -9.64 0.41 22.41
C PRO A 219 -8.44 0.59 21.49
N ILE A 220 -8.51 1.60 20.62
CA ILE A 220 -7.44 1.97 19.69
C ILE A 220 -7.08 3.43 19.97
N SER A 221 -5.83 3.69 20.35
CA SER A 221 -5.36 5.03 20.67
C SER A 221 -5.11 5.85 19.39
N ARG A 222 -4.60 5.18 18.35
CA ARG A 222 -4.19 5.75 17.05
C ARG A 222 -4.39 4.74 15.92
N THR A 223 -4.65 5.24 14.70
CA THR A 223 -4.98 4.39 13.55
C THR A 223 -3.88 3.37 13.21
N GLY A 224 -2.60 3.65 13.44
CA GLY A 224 -1.51 2.69 13.23
C GLY A 224 -1.62 1.40 14.04
N GLU A 225 -2.31 1.41 15.18
CA GLU A 225 -2.52 0.21 16.00
C GLU A 225 -3.47 -0.81 15.34
N ILE A 226 -4.09 -0.47 14.21
CA ILE A 226 -4.74 -1.47 13.34
C ILE A 226 -3.76 -2.60 12.95
N ALA A 227 -2.47 -2.30 12.86
CA ALA A 227 -1.45 -3.31 12.60
C ALA A 227 -1.22 -4.24 13.81
N GLU A 228 -1.48 -3.80 15.05
CA GLU A 228 -1.34 -4.61 16.29
C GLU A 228 -2.40 -5.71 16.42
N PHE A 229 -3.36 -5.79 15.50
CA PHE A 229 -4.22 -6.97 15.36
C PHE A 229 -3.48 -8.16 14.73
N VAL A 230 -2.32 -7.93 14.11
CA VAL A 230 -1.41 -9.00 13.70
C VAL A 230 -0.68 -9.50 14.94
N PRO A 231 -0.79 -10.80 15.30
CA PRO A 231 -0.27 -11.25 16.58
C PRO A 231 1.23 -11.05 16.74
N GLY A 232 1.63 -10.46 17.87
CA GLY A 232 3.03 -10.12 18.18
C GLY A 232 3.54 -8.83 17.52
N MET A 233 2.68 -8.06 16.85
CA MET A 233 3.02 -6.75 16.31
C MET A 233 2.88 -5.64 17.37
N ILE A 234 3.82 -4.70 17.37
CA ILE A 234 3.76 -3.46 18.15
C ILE A 234 3.93 -2.27 17.21
N ALA A 235 3.09 -1.25 17.38
CA ALA A 235 3.18 0.05 16.73
C ALA A 235 3.60 1.12 17.74
N THR A 236 4.52 1.99 17.32
CA THR A 236 5.01 3.15 18.10
C THR A 236 4.90 4.42 17.26
N GLN A 237 4.95 5.58 17.92
CA GLN A 237 5.01 6.89 17.27
C GLN A 237 6.24 7.65 17.75
N HIS A 238 7.16 8.00 16.85
CA HIS A 238 8.38 8.72 17.22
C HIS A 238 8.32 10.23 16.94
N SER A 239 7.45 10.66 16.03
CA SER A 239 7.51 12.00 15.42
C SER A 239 6.13 12.59 15.05
N GLY A 240 5.15 12.48 15.94
CA GLY A 240 3.80 13.08 15.77
C GLY A 240 2.81 12.29 14.89
N SER A 241 1.52 12.49 15.13
CA SER A 241 0.43 11.59 14.68
C SER A 241 0.15 11.57 13.18
N GLY A 242 0.67 12.53 12.42
CA GLY A 242 0.51 12.58 10.96
C GLY A 242 1.62 11.89 10.17
N LYS A 243 2.73 11.54 10.82
CA LYS A 243 3.79 10.69 10.25
C LYS A 243 3.46 9.23 10.55
N GLY A 244 3.73 8.34 9.59
CA GLY A 244 3.46 6.92 9.69
C GLY A 244 4.05 6.33 10.96
N ASN A 245 3.39 5.32 11.52
CA ASN A 245 3.90 4.63 12.71
C ASN A 245 5.11 3.78 12.37
N GLN A 246 5.88 3.45 13.40
CA GLN A 246 6.95 2.47 13.31
C GLN A 246 6.45 1.13 13.86
N TYR A 247 6.80 0.03 13.19
CA TYR A 247 6.27 -1.30 13.50
C TYR A 247 7.36 -2.27 13.92
N PHE A 248 7.01 -3.20 14.80
CA PHE A 248 7.90 -4.26 15.27
C PHE A 248 7.18 -5.60 15.20
N LEU A 249 7.85 -6.64 14.70
CA LEU A 249 7.31 -8.00 14.60
C LEU A 249 8.47 -8.99 14.47
N ARG A 250 8.42 -10.15 15.16
CA ARG A 250 9.41 -11.25 14.97
C ARG A 250 10.88 -10.78 15.00
N GLY A 251 11.24 -9.91 15.94
CA GLY A 251 12.61 -9.39 16.05
C GLY A 251 12.99 -8.34 14.99
N PHE A 252 12.07 -7.90 14.15
CA PHE A 252 12.27 -6.75 13.29
C PHE A 252 11.95 -5.47 14.04
N ASN A 253 12.81 -4.48 13.85
CA ASN A 253 12.38 -3.10 13.72
C ASN A 253 12.04 -2.91 12.24
N LEU A 254 10.75 -2.83 11.90
CA LEU A 254 10.30 -2.71 10.52
C LEU A 254 10.39 -1.26 10.02
N ASP A 255 10.88 -0.33 10.85
CA ASP A 255 10.74 1.10 10.63
C ASP A 255 9.27 1.42 10.25
N HIS A 256 9.04 2.15 9.17
CA HIS A 256 7.71 2.41 8.63
C HIS A 256 7.19 1.28 7.72
N GLY A 257 7.58 0.02 7.93
CA GLY A 257 7.00 -1.15 7.24
C GLY A 257 7.90 -1.86 6.22
N THR A 258 9.21 -1.62 6.21
CA THR A 258 10.15 -2.08 5.17
C THR A 258 10.17 -3.59 4.93
N ASP A 259 9.95 -4.42 5.96
CA ASP A 259 9.93 -5.89 5.82
C ASP A 259 8.54 -6.50 6.09
N PHE A 260 7.49 -5.67 6.10
CA PHE A 260 6.12 -6.12 6.24
C PHE A 260 5.18 -5.52 5.19
N ALA A 261 4.68 -6.37 4.29
CA ALA A 261 3.88 -5.95 3.15
C ALA A 261 2.45 -5.61 3.58
N SER A 262 2.06 -4.34 3.45
CA SER A 262 0.77 -3.82 3.90
C SER A 262 -0.13 -3.46 2.72
N HIS A 263 -1.41 -3.85 2.82
CA HIS A 263 -2.41 -3.62 1.77
C HIS A 263 -3.75 -3.15 2.33
N VAL A 264 -4.47 -2.32 1.56
CA VAL A 264 -5.90 -2.01 1.79
C VAL A 264 -6.68 -2.36 0.54
N ASN A 265 -7.65 -3.26 0.67
CA ASN A 265 -8.42 -3.82 -0.44
C ASN A 265 -7.54 -4.29 -1.61
N GLY A 266 -6.38 -4.89 -1.29
CA GLY A 266 -5.39 -5.39 -2.24
C GLY A 266 -4.44 -4.33 -2.84
N ILE A 267 -4.70 -3.03 -2.61
CA ILE A 267 -3.82 -1.92 -3.03
C ILE A 267 -2.62 -1.88 -2.07
N PRO A 268 -1.37 -1.93 -2.57
CA PRO A 268 -0.19 -1.85 -1.71
C PRO A 268 -0.03 -0.47 -1.07
N ILE A 269 0.42 -0.44 0.19
CA ILE A 269 0.68 0.78 0.94
C ILE A 269 2.17 1.12 0.93
N ASN A 270 3.05 0.12 1.06
CA ASN A 270 4.49 0.33 1.11
C ASN A 270 4.98 1.12 -0.11
N ASN A 271 5.72 2.19 0.17
CA ASN A 271 6.30 3.08 -0.84
C ASN A 271 7.80 2.77 -1.01
N PRO A 272 8.23 2.19 -2.15
CA PRO A 272 9.65 2.00 -2.44
C PRO A 272 10.32 3.36 -2.75
N SER A 273 11.61 3.48 -2.44
CA SER A 273 12.46 4.67 -2.62
C SER A 273 11.77 5.95 -2.13
N HIS A 274 11.19 5.88 -0.94
CA HIS A 274 10.45 6.98 -0.36
C HIS A 274 11.36 8.02 0.26
N GLY A 275 10.97 9.29 0.16
CA GLY A 275 11.75 10.43 0.65
C GLY A 275 12.22 10.29 2.10
N HIS A 276 11.42 9.61 2.93
CA HIS A 276 11.73 9.36 4.35
C HIS A 276 12.52 8.06 4.62
N GLY A 277 12.05 6.91 4.11
CA GLY A 277 12.61 5.60 4.44
C GLY A 277 12.04 4.50 3.56
N GLN A 278 12.82 3.44 3.33
CA GLN A 278 12.45 2.42 2.34
C GLN A 278 11.16 1.68 2.74
N GLY A 279 10.21 1.50 1.82
CA GLY A 279 8.99 0.74 2.13
C GLY A 279 7.97 1.45 3.03
N TYR A 280 8.08 2.77 3.19
CA TYR A 280 7.24 3.60 4.05
C TYR A 280 5.73 3.30 3.92
N THR A 281 5.09 3.05 5.06
CA THR A 281 3.69 2.67 5.24
C THR A 281 3.05 3.59 6.26
N ASP A 282 2.06 4.33 5.79
CA ASP A 282 1.19 5.18 6.62
C ASP A 282 -0.24 4.63 6.57
N LEU A 283 -0.79 4.29 7.73
CA LEU A 283 -2.14 3.76 7.90
C LEU A 283 -3.15 4.83 8.32
N GLY A 284 -2.75 6.10 8.50
CA GLY A 284 -3.60 7.18 9.00
C GLY A 284 -4.86 7.44 8.17
N PHE A 285 -4.87 7.01 6.91
CA PHE A 285 -6.02 7.10 6.00
C PHE A 285 -7.12 6.05 6.24
N LEU A 286 -6.89 5.07 7.12
CA LEU A 286 -7.88 4.05 7.44
C LEU A 286 -9.00 4.62 8.33
N ILE A 287 -10.23 4.17 8.06
CA ILE A 287 -11.41 4.39 8.90
C ILE A 287 -11.75 3.03 9.54
N PRO A 288 -11.42 2.83 10.84
CA PRO A 288 -11.54 1.52 11.50
C PRO A 288 -12.93 0.89 11.41
N GLU A 289 -13.99 1.69 11.47
CA GLU A 289 -15.38 1.23 11.47
C GLU A 289 -15.82 0.64 10.12
N LEU A 290 -15.09 0.93 9.04
CA LEU A 290 -15.35 0.34 7.73
C LEU A 290 -14.64 -1.01 7.53
N ILE A 291 -13.72 -1.39 8.43
CA ILE A 291 -12.95 -2.63 8.30
C ILE A 291 -13.87 -3.83 8.54
N GLU A 292 -13.97 -4.68 7.53
CA GLU A 292 -14.63 -5.98 7.57
C GLU A 292 -13.68 -7.04 8.16
N ASP A 293 -12.46 -7.08 7.63
CA ASP A 293 -11.42 -8.01 8.08
C ASP A 293 -9.99 -7.50 7.87
N ILE A 294 -9.07 -8.11 8.61
CA ILE A 294 -7.62 -8.02 8.42
C ILE A 294 -7.11 -9.45 8.22
N LYS A 295 -6.63 -9.76 7.02
CA LYS A 295 -5.97 -11.03 6.71
C LYS A 295 -4.47 -10.86 6.86
N PHE A 296 -3.82 -11.67 7.68
CA PHE A 296 -2.37 -11.61 7.87
C PHE A 296 -1.71 -12.94 7.59
N LYS A 297 -0.44 -12.89 7.19
CA LYS A 297 0.42 -14.05 6.95
C LYS A 297 1.83 -13.71 7.40
N LYS A 298 2.42 -14.52 8.28
CA LYS A 298 3.79 -14.28 8.76
C LYS A 298 4.81 -15.23 8.10
N GLY A 299 6.02 -14.71 7.90
CA GLY A 299 7.11 -15.40 7.22
C GLY A 299 7.01 -15.38 5.68
N VAL A 300 7.92 -16.12 5.04
CA VAL A 300 8.21 -15.99 3.61
C VAL A 300 7.53 -17.04 2.72
N TYR A 301 6.46 -17.69 3.19
CA TYR A 301 5.92 -18.92 2.56
C TYR A 301 4.73 -18.69 1.63
N SER A 302 4.17 -17.48 1.60
CA SER A 302 3.03 -17.13 0.74
C SER A 302 3.51 -16.63 -0.62
N VAL A 303 3.03 -17.22 -1.73
CA VAL A 303 3.50 -16.89 -3.09
C VAL A 303 2.94 -15.59 -3.65
N GLU A 304 1.76 -15.19 -3.20
CA GLU A 304 1.10 -13.96 -3.67
C GLU A 304 1.77 -12.69 -3.15
N GLU A 305 2.51 -12.82 -2.05
CA GLU A 305 3.27 -11.76 -1.39
C GLU A 305 4.67 -11.63 -2.02
N GLY A 306 5.07 -10.39 -2.30
CA GLY A 306 6.28 -10.06 -3.03
C GLY A 306 7.20 -9.14 -2.24
N ASN A 307 7.53 -7.99 -2.83
CA ASN A 307 8.40 -7.01 -2.21
C ASN A 307 7.94 -6.66 -0.79
N PHE A 308 8.90 -6.51 0.14
CA PHE A 308 8.69 -6.16 1.56
C PHE A 308 7.98 -7.24 2.40
N SER A 309 7.92 -8.50 1.98
CA SER A 309 7.20 -9.56 2.70
C SER A 309 8.08 -10.50 3.54
N SER A 310 9.28 -10.06 3.95
CA SER A 310 10.22 -10.91 4.70
C SER A 310 9.67 -11.33 6.07
N ALA A 311 9.12 -10.40 6.85
CA ALA A 311 8.49 -10.68 8.13
C ALA A 311 7.05 -11.20 7.96
N GLY A 312 6.36 -10.74 6.91
CA GLY A 312 5.00 -11.16 6.57
C GLY A 312 4.23 -10.13 5.76
N SER A 313 2.92 -10.26 5.76
CA SER A 313 1.99 -9.33 5.15
C SER A 313 0.69 -9.17 5.94
N MET A 314 -0.01 -8.06 5.68
CA MET A 314 -1.42 -7.90 5.99
C MET A 314 -2.20 -7.29 4.82
N ASN A 315 -3.48 -7.62 4.76
CA ASN A 315 -4.46 -6.98 3.91
C ASN A 315 -5.71 -6.62 4.70
N VAL A 316 -5.98 -5.32 4.80
CA VAL A 316 -7.20 -4.76 5.40
C VAL A 316 -8.29 -4.70 4.33
N SER A 317 -9.46 -5.26 4.61
CA SER A 317 -10.61 -5.23 3.71
C SER A 317 -11.72 -4.38 4.31
N TYR A 318 -12.20 -3.37 3.59
CA TYR A 318 -13.46 -2.70 3.91
C TYR A 318 -14.70 -3.47 3.44
N PHE A 319 -15.78 -3.31 4.21
CA PHE A 319 -17.12 -3.76 3.85
C PHE A 319 -17.53 -3.27 2.45
N ARG A 320 -18.24 -4.13 1.69
CA ARG A 320 -18.81 -3.75 0.38
C ARG A 320 -20.04 -2.86 0.53
N SER A 321 -20.79 -3.02 1.63
CA SER A 321 -21.97 -2.23 2.01
C SER A 321 -22.21 -2.35 3.51
N LEU A 322 -22.75 -1.29 4.12
CA LEU A 322 -23.18 -1.27 5.52
C LEU A 322 -24.66 -1.62 5.64
N GLN A 323 -25.04 -2.35 6.69
CA GLN A 323 -26.44 -2.67 6.98
C GLN A 323 -27.22 -1.46 7.51
N LYS A 324 -26.56 -0.64 8.34
CA LYS A 324 -27.07 0.63 8.88
C LYS A 324 -26.04 1.72 8.61
N GLY A 325 -26.51 2.94 8.39
CA GLY A 325 -25.66 4.13 8.49
C GLY A 325 -25.16 4.30 9.91
N MET A 326 -24.07 5.03 10.08
CA MET A 326 -23.48 5.34 11.38
C MET A 326 -22.98 6.78 11.45
N VAL A 327 -23.11 7.37 12.64
CA VAL A 327 -22.44 8.61 13.05
C VAL A 327 -21.69 8.32 14.36
N SER A 328 -20.44 8.79 14.47
CA SER A 328 -19.67 8.79 15.73
C SER A 328 -19.19 10.20 16.02
N LEU A 329 -19.31 10.62 17.29
CA LEU A 329 -18.73 11.84 17.84
C LEU A 329 -17.91 11.46 19.06
N GLU A 330 -16.63 11.83 19.07
CA GLU A 330 -15.68 11.46 20.12
C GLU A 330 -14.89 12.68 20.58
N GLY A 331 -14.61 12.74 21.89
CA GLY A 331 -13.76 13.75 22.52
C GLY A 331 -12.88 13.12 23.61
N GLU A 332 -11.65 13.60 23.76
CA GLU A 332 -10.72 13.12 24.79
C GLU A 332 -9.93 14.26 25.47
N THR A 333 -9.46 13.98 26.70
CA THR A 333 -8.77 14.94 27.59
C THR A 333 -7.49 15.57 27.04
N LEU A 334 -6.88 14.99 26.00
CA LEU A 334 -5.65 15.51 25.38
C LEU A 334 -5.92 16.29 24.08
N GLY A 335 -7.06 16.97 24.02
CA GLY A 335 -7.47 17.77 22.86
C GLY A 335 -7.76 16.92 21.63
N TYR A 336 -8.24 15.68 21.82
CA TYR A 336 -8.69 14.82 20.73
C TYR A 336 -10.17 15.10 20.44
N ALA A 337 -10.52 15.27 19.17
CA ALA A 337 -11.90 15.31 18.72
C ALA A 337 -12.03 14.58 17.39
N ARG A 338 -13.06 13.76 17.23
CA ARG A 338 -13.31 13.01 16.00
C ARG A 338 -14.79 12.99 15.65
N THR A 339 -15.07 13.10 14.36
CA THR A 339 -16.40 12.92 13.78
C THR A 339 -16.31 11.93 12.63
N LEU A 340 -17.21 10.96 12.59
CA LEU A 340 -17.37 10.01 11.50
C LEU A 340 -18.83 9.99 11.06
N ILE A 341 -19.06 9.97 9.74
CA ILE A 341 -20.35 9.63 9.14
C ILE A 341 -20.09 8.59 8.06
N ALA A 342 -20.85 7.50 8.05
CA ALA A 342 -20.80 6.51 6.97
C ALA A 342 -22.18 5.90 6.69
N LYS A 343 -22.50 5.63 5.42
CA LYS A 343 -23.77 5.00 5.04
C LYS A 343 -23.67 4.27 3.71
N SER A 344 -24.57 3.31 3.50
CA SER A 344 -24.77 2.67 2.21
C SER A 344 -26.17 2.91 1.66
N HIS A 345 -26.28 3.05 0.34
CA HIS A 345 -27.55 3.10 -0.39
C HIS A 345 -27.50 2.14 -1.57
N THR A 346 -28.57 1.38 -1.79
CA THR A 346 -28.72 0.63 -3.04
C THR A 346 -29.08 1.59 -4.16
N ILE A 347 -28.26 1.62 -5.22
CA ILE A 347 -28.45 2.46 -6.41
C ILE A 347 -28.35 1.55 -7.63
N GLY A 348 -29.44 1.44 -8.40
CA GLY A 348 -29.51 0.55 -9.55
C GLY A 348 -29.28 -0.91 -9.15
N ARG A 349 -28.23 -1.55 -9.70
CA ARG A 349 -27.88 -2.95 -9.42
C ARG A 349 -26.76 -3.11 -8.39
N GLY A 350 -26.36 -2.04 -7.73
CA GLY A 350 -25.25 -2.04 -6.78
C GLY A 350 -25.54 -1.25 -5.52
N ASN A 351 -24.56 -1.20 -4.64
CA ASN A 351 -24.57 -0.47 -3.38
C ASN A 351 -23.48 0.60 -3.40
N LEU A 352 -23.88 1.83 -3.13
CA LEU A 352 -23.00 2.97 -2.90
C LEU A 352 -22.74 3.10 -1.40
N LEU A 353 -21.53 2.80 -0.96
CA LEU A 353 -20.99 3.12 0.36
C LEU A 353 -20.26 4.47 0.28
N TYR A 354 -20.51 5.36 1.24
CA TYR A 354 -19.69 6.55 1.46
C TYR A 354 -19.35 6.72 2.94
N ALA A 355 -18.21 7.34 3.22
CA ALA A 355 -17.81 7.76 4.56
C ALA A 355 -16.97 9.03 4.54
N LEU A 356 -17.09 9.84 5.59
CA LEU A 356 -16.28 11.02 5.86
C LEU A 356 -15.87 10.98 7.34
N GLU A 357 -14.57 11.11 7.60
CA GLU A 357 -14.00 11.24 8.93
C GLU A 357 -13.19 12.53 9.03
N THR A 358 -13.34 13.24 10.15
CA THR A 358 -12.46 14.34 10.54
C THR A 358 -11.89 14.09 11.93
N THR A 359 -10.64 14.50 12.15
CA THR A 359 -9.99 14.36 13.46
C THR A 359 -9.12 15.58 13.76
N HIS A 360 -9.15 16.02 15.01
CA HIS A 360 -8.22 16.98 15.61
C HIS A 360 -7.50 16.31 16.79
N TYR A 361 -6.21 16.57 16.97
CA TYR A 361 -5.46 16.11 18.15
C TYR A 361 -4.32 17.06 18.53
N ASP A 362 -4.29 17.48 19.79
CA ASP A 362 -3.21 18.31 20.34
C ASP A 362 -2.10 17.47 21.01
N GLY A 363 -2.48 16.35 21.65
CA GLY A 363 -1.58 15.52 22.44
C GLY A 363 -1.13 16.16 23.75
N PRO A 364 -0.30 15.46 24.55
CA PRO A 364 0.20 15.93 25.84
C PRO A 364 1.35 16.95 25.73
N TRP A 365 1.61 17.46 24.52
CA TRP A 365 2.83 18.16 24.17
C TRP A 365 2.77 19.65 24.49
N THR A 366 3.90 20.23 24.89
CA THR A 366 4.01 21.69 25.10
C THR A 366 3.80 22.45 23.80
N VAL A 367 4.45 22.01 22.72
CA VAL A 367 4.08 22.39 21.35
C VAL A 367 3.01 21.42 20.88
N LYS A 368 1.75 21.86 20.95
CA LYS A 368 0.59 21.08 20.51
C LYS A 368 0.80 20.59 19.08
N GLU A 369 0.50 19.32 18.83
CA GLU A 369 0.58 18.75 17.48
C GLU A 369 -0.36 19.46 16.52
N ASN A 370 -1.53 19.95 16.99
CA ASN A 370 -2.56 20.58 16.16
C ASN A 370 -2.85 19.73 14.91
N TYR A 371 -2.85 18.40 15.09
CA TYR A 371 -2.99 17.45 14.01
C TYR A 371 -4.42 17.52 13.49
N LYS A 372 -4.56 17.81 12.19
CA LYS A 372 -5.85 17.84 11.52
C LYS A 372 -5.86 16.80 10.43
N LYS A 373 -6.86 15.92 10.48
CA LYS A 373 -7.08 14.85 9.52
C LYS A 373 -8.45 14.97 8.88
N VAL A 374 -8.51 14.72 7.58
CA VAL A 374 -9.74 14.47 6.83
C VAL A 374 -9.56 13.20 5.99
N ASN A 375 -10.49 12.26 6.13
CA ASN A 375 -10.55 11.00 5.41
C ASN A 375 -11.89 10.88 4.68
N GLY A 376 -11.87 10.44 3.42
CA GLY A 376 -13.05 10.22 2.60
C GLY A 376 -12.99 8.88 1.88
N VAL A 377 -14.10 8.14 1.88
CA VAL A 377 -14.24 6.85 1.19
C VAL A 377 -15.53 6.87 0.38
N VAL A 378 -15.46 6.46 -0.89
CA VAL A 378 -16.63 6.20 -1.73
C VAL A 378 -16.42 4.88 -2.45
N SER A 379 -17.38 3.97 -2.36
CA SER A 379 -17.32 2.66 -2.99
C SER A 379 -18.65 2.32 -3.64
N TYR A 380 -18.65 1.94 -4.91
CA TYR A 380 -19.80 1.38 -5.59
C TYR A 380 -19.52 -0.10 -5.90
N SER A 381 -20.36 -1.00 -5.39
CA SER A 381 -20.16 -2.44 -5.53
C SER A 381 -21.43 -3.17 -5.95
N GLY A 382 -21.28 -4.23 -6.75
CA GLY A 382 -22.39 -5.12 -7.13
C GLY A 382 -21.98 -6.58 -6.97
N GLY A 383 -22.98 -7.46 -6.84
CA GLY A 383 -22.76 -8.89 -6.57
C GLY A 383 -22.16 -9.17 -5.19
N ASP A 384 -21.52 -10.32 -5.04
CA ASP A 384 -20.95 -10.79 -3.76
C ASP A 384 -19.44 -11.07 -3.85
N GLU A 385 -18.88 -11.70 -2.81
CA GLU A 385 -17.47 -12.08 -2.76
C GLU A 385 -17.08 -13.22 -3.72
N GLN A 386 -18.03 -13.92 -4.33
CA GLN A 386 -17.74 -14.96 -5.31
C GLN A 386 -17.90 -14.44 -6.74
N ASN A 387 -18.89 -13.57 -6.95
CA ASN A 387 -19.33 -13.07 -8.24
C ASN A 387 -19.71 -11.59 -8.11
N GLY A 388 -18.75 -10.70 -8.25
CA GLY A 388 -18.97 -9.28 -7.96
C GLY A 388 -17.90 -8.36 -8.51
N TYR A 389 -18.21 -7.07 -8.47
CA TYR A 389 -17.31 -5.98 -8.86
C TYR A 389 -17.39 -4.83 -7.86
N ARG A 390 -16.32 -4.05 -7.74
CA ARG A 390 -16.30 -2.84 -6.92
C ARG A 390 -15.40 -1.78 -7.54
N ILE A 391 -15.85 -0.53 -7.48
CA ILE A 391 -15.04 0.66 -7.72
C ILE A 391 -14.92 1.37 -6.38
N LEU A 392 -13.69 1.63 -5.93
CA LEU A 392 -13.37 2.26 -4.65
C LEU A 392 -12.50 3.49 -4.91
N ALA A 393 -12.88 4.61 -4.31
CA ALA A 393 -12.10 5.84 -4.25
C ALA A 393 -11.88 6.24 -2.79
N MET A 394 -10.66 6.66 -2.46
CA MET A 394 -10.27 7.10 -1.12
C MET A 394 -9.46 8.39 -1.20
N GLY A 395 -9.66 9.28 -0.24
CA GLY A 395 -8.91 10.53 -0.08
C GLY A 395 -8.51 10.75 1.37
N TYR A 396 -7.30 11.27 1.59
CA TYR A 396 -6.76 11.58 2.90
C TYR A 396 -5.94 12.87 2.83
N ARG A 397 -6.10 13.71 3.85
CA ARG A 397 -5.24 14.87 4.10
C ARG A 397 -4.94 14.94 5.60
N GLY A 398 -3.67 15.08 5.93
CA GLY A 398 -3.16 15.31 7.28
C GLY A 398 -2.21 16.50 7.31
N ASN A 399 -2.28 17.33 8.36
CA ASN A 399 -1.28 18.36 8.67
C ASN A 399 -1.04 18.43 10.17
N TRP A 400 0.20 18.65 10.60
CA TRP A 400 0.57 18.68 12.03
C TRP A 400 1.86 19.47 12.28
N HIS A 401 2.05 19.84 13.54
CA HIS A 401 3.36 20.03 14.15
C HIS A 401 3.86 18.70 14.67
N THR A 402 5.16 18.49 14.54
CA THR A 402 5.80 17.29 15.03
C THR A 402 6.44 17.61 16.37
N THR A 403 6.34 16.68 17.29
CA THR A 403 7.29 16.59 18.39
C THR A 403 8.06 15.29 18.18
N HIS A 404 9.39 15.33 18.25
CA HIS A 404 10.25 14.17 18.02
C HIS A 404 10.67 13.52 19.34
N GLN A 405 11.53 12.51 19.26
CA GLN A 405 12.37 12.11 20.38
C GLN A 405 13.30 13.25 20.82
N ILE A 406 13.58 13.33 22.12
CA ILE A 406 14.48 14.33 22.73
C ILE A 406 15.57 13.63 23.55
N PRO A 407 16.77 14.20 23.69
CA PRO A 407 17.85 13.57 24.44
C PRO A 407 17.49 13.54 25.93
N LYS A 408 17.66 12.37 26.55
CA LYS A 408 17.27 12.13 27.95
C LYS A 408 18.04 13.03 28.92
N ARG A 409 19.30 13.39 28.62
CA ARG A 409 20.15 14.31 29.40
C ARG A 409 19.55 15.71 29.55
N ALA A 410 18.69 16.12 28.61
CA ALA A 410 18.02 17.42 28.65
C ALA A 410 16.77 17.41 29.55
N ILE A 411 16.15 16.24 29.78
CA ILE A 411 14.91 16.11 30.54
C ILE A 411 15.17 16.33 32.03
N GLY A 412 14.47 17.31 32.62
CA GLY A 412 14.61 17.71 34.03
C GLY A 412 15.70 18.76 34.28
N ASN A 413 16.51 19.07 33.26
CA ASN A 413 17.50 20.14 33.29
C ASN A 413 16.98 21.37 32.54
N GLU A 414 16.85 21.27 31.22
CA GLU A 414 16.36 22.36 30.35
C GLU A 414 15.02 22.06 29.69
N LEU A 415 14.64 20.78 29.54
CA LEU A 415 13.39 20.34 28.93
C LEU A 415 12.52 19.55 29.91
N SER A 416 11.22 19.71 29.78
CA SER A 416 10.22 18.81 30.35
C SER A 416 10.02 17.58 29.46
N ARG A 417 9.44 16.51 30.03
CA ARG A 417 9.21 15.24 29.33
C ARG A 417 8.45 15.38 28.00
N PHE A 418 7.52 16.33 27.89
CA PHE A 418 6.66 16.53 26.71
C PHE A 418 7.02 17.79 25.90
N ASP A 419 8.19 18.37 26.16
CA ASP A 419 8.73 19.47 25.35
C ASP A 419 9.30 18.94 24.02
N THR A 420 9.68 19.88 23.16
CA THR A 420 10.41 19.63 21.91
C THR A 420 11.62 20.54 21.87
N VAL A 421 12.71 20.09 21.26
CA VAL A 421 13.90 20.93 21.04
C VAL A 421 13.63 21.94 19.93
N ASP A 422 13.13 21.46 18.78
CA ASP A 422 12.72 22.31 17.67
C ASP A 422 11.18 22.43 17.64
N PRO A 423 10.60 23.61 17.93
CA PRO A 423 9.16 23.83 17.89
C PRO A 423 8.62 24.05 16.48
N THR A 424 9.49 24.15 15.47
CA THR A 424 9.11 24.42 14.09
C THR A 424 8.91 23.15 13.27
N ASP A 425 9.24 21.97 13.78
CA ASP A 425 9.02 20.71 13.07
C ASP A 425 7.53 20.40 12.80
N GLY A 426 7.27 19.54 11.82
CA GLY A 426 5.90 19.27 11.37
C GLY A 426 5.83 18.61 10.00
N GLY A 427 4.65 18.65 9.40
CA GLY A 427 4.49 18.12 8.07
C GLY A 427 3.07 18.15 7.56
N PHE A 428 2.92 17.71 6.32
CA PHE A 428 1.63 17.38 5.74
C PHE A 428 1.74 16.15 4.87
N THR A 429 0.61 15.46 4.71
CA THR A 429 0.47 14.32 3.80
C THR A 429 -0.87 14.41 3.08
N ASN A 430 -0.85 14.20 1.78
CA ASN A 430 -2.05 14.09 0.95
C ASN A 430 -2.00 12.77 0.19
N ARG A 431 -3.11 12.03 0.18
CA ARG A 431 -3.23 10.76 -0.53
C ARG A 431 -4.59 10.66 -1.21
N VAL A 432 -4.59 10.23 -2.47
CA VAL A 432 -5.81 9.87 -3.20
C VAL A 432 -5.57 8.55 -3.93
N SER A 433 -6.53 7.63 -3.87
CA SER A 433 -6.46 6.36 -4.59
C SER A 433 -7.79 6.00 -5.22
N VAL A 434 -7.73 5.36 -6.39
CA VAL A 434 -8.88 4.75 -7.08
C VAL A 434 -8.52 3.32 -7.47
N SER A 435 -9.46 2.40 -7.30
CA SER A 435 -9.33 1.02 -7.75
C SER A 435 -10.63 0.47 -8.31
N GLY A 436 -10.50 -0.43 -9.29
CA GLY A 436 -11.57 -1.29 -9.78
C GLY A 436 -11.19 -2.75 -9.57
N GLU A 437 -12.06 -3.53 -8.95
CA GLU A 437 -11.92 -4.98 -8.82
C GLU A 437 -13.11 -5.70 -9.44
N ALA A 438 -12.86 -6.89 -9.97
CA ALA A 438 -13.90 -7.82 -10.38
C ALA A 438 -13.45 -9.25 -10.10
N GLN A 439 -14.39 -10.10 -9.72
CA GLN A 439 -14.14 -11.50 -9.48
C GLN A 439 -15.33 -12.36 -9.87
N HIS A 440 -15.04 -13.58 -10.30
CA HIS A 440 -16.01 -14.55 -10.77
C HIS A 440 -15.60 -15.95 -10.33
N THR A 441 -16.56 -16.71 -9.83
CA THR A 441 -16.37 -18.07 -9.34
C THR A 441 -17.33 -18.99 -10.09
N ASP A 442 -16.75 -19.93 -10.82
CA ASP A 442 -17.45 -21.08 -11.39
C ASP A 442 -17.33 -22.30 -10.46
N LYS A 443 -17.91 -23.44 -10.87
CA LYS A 443 -17.87 -24.70 -10.10
C LYS A 443 -16.46 -25.09 -9.63
N ASN A 444 -15.48 -24.94 -10.53
CA ASN A 444 -14.11 -25.43 -10.31
C ASN A 444 -13.06 -24.34 -10.49
N SER A 445 -13.43 -23.08 -10.67
CA SER A 445 -12.47 -22.00 -10.92
C SER A 445 -12.87 -20.70 -10.24
N HIS A 446 -11.87 -19.88 -9.94
CA HIS A 446 -12.05 -18.54 -9.41
C HIS A 446 -11.07 -17.60 -10.10
N ALA A 447 -11.58 -16.53 -10.70
CA ALA A 447 -10.79 -15.48 -11.33
C ALA A 447 -10.98 -14.17 -10.58
N LYS A 448 -9.90 -13.43 -10.35
CA LYS A 448 -9.95 -12.09 -9.76
C LYS A 448 -9.00 -11.15 -10.48
N ILE A 449 -9.45 -9.92 -10.72
CA ILE A 449 -8.64 -8.82 -11.23
C ILE A 449 -8.83 -7.59 -10.35
N LEU A 450 -7.73 -6.87 -10.10
CA LEU A 450 -7.69 -5.59 -9.43
C LEU A 450 -6.82 -4.64 -10.27
N ILE A 451 -7.32 -3.46 -10.58
CA ILE A 451 -6.59 -2.37 -11.23
C ILE A 451 -6.66 -1.18 -10.28
N TYR A 452 -5.54 -0.51 -10.04
CA TYR A 452 -5.48 0.62 -9.11
C TYR A 452 -4.52 1.71 -9.59
N GLY A 453 -4.79 2.93 -9.10
CA GLY A 453 -3.90 4.07 -9.21
C GLY A 453 -3.99 4.92 -7.94
N LEU A 454 -2.88 5.54 -7.55
CA LEU A 454 -2.84 6.46 -6.41
C LEU A 454 -1.83 7.57 -6.63
N TYR A 455 -2.04 8.66 -5.91
CA TYR A 455 -1.14 9.81 -5.81
C TYR A 455 -0.88 10.09 -4.33
N ASN A 456 0.38 10.31 -3.98
CA ASN A 456 0.79 10.78 -2.65
C ASN A 456 1.65 12.05 -2.79
N ASP A 457 1.53 12.95 -1.81
CA ASP A 457 2.34 14.16 -1.66
C ASP A 457 2.61 14.40 -0.16
N LEU A 458 3.88 14.32 0.23
CA LEU A 458 4.35 14.38 1.60
C LEU A 458 5.45 15.44 1.72
N SER A 459 5.42 16.18 2.82
CA SER A 459 6.55 16.98 3.33
C SER A 459 6.67 16.73 4.83
N LEU A 460 7.90 16.47 5.29
CA LEU A 460 8.26 16.21 6.67
C LEU A 460 9.42 17.10 7.06
N PHE A 461 9.21 17.94 8.08
CA PHE A 461 10.25 18.73 8.72
C PHE A 461 10.70 18.03 10.01
N SER A 462 11.99 17.80 10.14
CA SER A 462 12.60 17.18 11.31
C SER A 462 13.98 17.73 11.60
N ASN A 463 14.26 17.96 12.88
CA ASN A 463 15.57 18.34 13.37
C ASN A 463 16.00 17.37 14.48
N THR A 464 16.69 16.29 14.12
CA THR A 464 16.97 15.15 15.03
C THR A 464 18.30 15.25 15.77
N THR A 465 19.27 15.96 15.20
CA THR A 465 20.61 16.22 15.75
C THR A 465 20.78 17.65 16.29
N TYR A 466 19.82 18.53 15.97
CA TYR A 466 19.61 19.88 16.47
C TYR A 466 20.61 20.92 15.96
N TYR A 467 21.80 21.00 16.55
CA TYR A 467 22.86 21.97 16.23
C TYR A 467 24.23 21.28 16.10
N LEU A 468 24.22 20.01 15.69
CA LEU A 468 25.43 19.19 15.56
C LEU A 468 26.20 19.59 14.29
N ASP A 469 25.54 19.55 13.13
CA ASP A 469 26.17 19.77 11.83
C ASP A 469 26.28 21.27 11.46
N ASP A 470 25.20 22.03 11.65
CA ASP A 470 25.15 23.49 11.52
C ASP A 470 24.93 24.13 12.89
N PRO A 471 26.02 24.46 13.63
CA PRO A 471 25.91 25.02 14.98
C PRO A 471 25.36 26.46 15.02
N ILE A 472 25.11 27.09 13.86
CA ILE A 472 24.59 28.46 13.77
C ILE A 472 23.09 28.43 13.48
N ARG A 473 22.67 27.72 12.43
CA ARG A 473 21.29 27.70 11.90
C ARG A 473 20.50 26.46 12.33
N GLY A 474 21.18 25.40 12.75
CA GLY A 474 20.59 24.11 13.14
C GLY A 474 20.41 23.14 11.98
N ASP A 475 20.13 21.87 12.30
CA ASP A 475 20.18 20.73 11.38
C ASP A 475 18.80 20.34 10.81
N GLN A 476 17.82 21.26 10.86
CA GLN A 476 16.47 20.93 10.42
C GLN A 476 16.46 20.58 8.94
N ILE A 477 15.88 19.44 8.60
CA ILE A 477 15.71 18.98 7.22
C ILE A 477 14.24 18.97 6.80
N GLU A 478 13.99 19.13 5.50
CA GLU A 478 12.72 18.80 4.86
C GLU A 478 12.87 17.59 3.93
N GLN A 479 12.15 16.51 4.23
CA GLN A 479 12.00 15.36 3.34
C GLN A 479 10.69 15.48 2.57
N THR A 480 10.77 15.54 1.24
CA THR A 480 9.61 15.58 0.35
C THR A 480 9.46 14.29 -0.44
N ASP A 481 8.22 13.85 -0.65
CA ASP A 481 7.91 12.73 -1.53
C ASP A 481 6.60 12.96 -2.28
N ARG A 482 6.69 13.08 -3.60
CA ARG A 482 5.54 13.19 -4.50
C ARG A 482 5.58 12.07 -5.51
N ARG A 483 4.54 11.24 -5.51
CA ARG A 483 4.50 10.07 -6.40
C ARG A 483 3.13 9.79 -7.00
N SER A 484 3.15 9.23 -8.20
CA SER A 484 2.01 8.57 -8.81
C SER A 484 2.32 7.09 -8.98
N VAL A 485 1.42 6.23 -8.53
CA VAL A 485 1.57 4.77 -8.61
C VAL A 485 0.39 4.21 -9.38
N SER A 486 0.66 3.19 -10.20
CA SER A 486 -0.36 2.43 -10.90
C SER A 486 -0.02 0.95 -10.88
N GLY A 487 -1.03 0.08 -10.86
CA GLY A 487 -0.79 -1.34 -10.92
C GLY A 487 -2.00 -2.18 -11.25
N LEU A 488 -1.72 -3.45 -11.51
CA LEU A 488 -2.69 -4.49 -11.80
C LEU A 488 -2.28 -5.77 -11.07
N LYS A 489 -3.24 -6.43 -10.43
CA LYS A 489 -3.11 -7.78 -9.88
C LYS A 489 -4.18 -8.64 -10.52
N SER A 490 -3.80 -9.82 -11.01
CA SER A 490 -4.73 -10.82 -11.54
C SER A 490 -4.39 -12.19 -10.98
N SER A 491 -5.40 -12.97 -10.61
CA SER A 491 -5.23 -14.34 -10.18
C SER A 491 -6.30 -15.25 -10.77
N TYR A 492 -5.91 -16.49 -11.04
CA TYR A 492 -6.77 -17.54 -11.54
C TYR A 492 -6.50 -18.82 -10.79
N LYS A 493 -7.55 -19.39 -10.19
CA LYS A 493 -7.50 -20.60 -9.38
C LYS A 493 -8.35 -21.67 -10.04
N ILE A 494 -7.84 -22.90 -10.07
CA ILE A 494 -8.51 -24.08 -10.63
C ILE A 494 -8.48 -25.19 -9.59
N ARG A 495 -9.62 -25.84 -9.39
CA ARG A 495 -9.79 -27.00 -8.51
C ARG A 495 -10.12 -28.23 -9.34
N SER A 496 -9.45 -29.33 -9.05
CA SER A 496 -9.67 -30.61 -9.71
C SER A 496 -9.54 -31.76 -8.71
N ILE A 497 -10.13 -32.90 -9.05
CA ILE A 497 -9.99 -34.14 -8.30
C ILE A 497 -9.47 -35.19 -9.27
N TRP A 498 -8.39 -35.87 -8.90
CA TRP A 498 -7.85 -36.99 -9.66
C TRP A 498 -7.55 -38.12 -8.68
N ASP A 499 -8.22 -39.27 -8.86
CA ASP A 499 -8.10 -40.44 -7.99
C ASP A 499 -8.26 -40.10 -6.49
N GLU A 500 -9.39 -39.43 -6.16
CA GLU A 500 -9.72 -38.90 -4.82
C GLU A 500 -8.81 -37.79 -4.27
N ILE A 501 -7.63 -37.59 -4.84
CA ILE A 501 -6.69 -36.51 -4.49
C ILE A 501 -7.24 -35.19 -5.04
N LYS A 502 -7.36 -34.19 -4.15
CA LYS A 502 -7.85 -32.85 -4.53
C LYS A 502 -6.68 -31.93 -4.81
N PHE A 503 -6.71 -31.26 -5.95
CA PHE A 503 -5.73 -30.27 -6.37
C PHE A 503 -6.36 -28.89 -6.42
N GLU A 504 -5.67 -27.88 -5.89
CA GLU A 504 -5.96 -26.47 -6.10
C GLU A 504 -4.73 -25.79 -6.69
N ASN A 505 -4.81 -25.38 -7.95
CA ASN A 505 -3.73 -24.72 -8.67
C ASN A 505 -4.07 -23.23 -8.83
N SER A 506 -3.20 -22.35 -8.36
CA SER A 506 -3.36 -20.90 -8.43
C SER A 506 -2.25 -20.30 -9.28
N PHE A 507 -2.62 -19.43 -10.22
CA PHE A 507 -1.71 -18.66 -11.06
C PHE A 507 -1.95 -17.19 -10.80
N GLY A 508 -0.89 -16.39 -10.78
CA GLY A 508 -1.06 -14.95 -10.67
C GLY A 508 -0.03 -14.13 -11.39
N PHE A 509 -0.45 -12.91 -11.68
CA PHE A 509 0.29 -11.90 -12.41
C PHE A 509 0.12 -10.56 -11.69
N GLN A 510 1.23 -9.85 -11.47
CA GLN A 510 1.23 -8.54 -10.82
C GLN A 510 2.13 -7.60 -11.61
N VAL A 511 1.69 -6.36 -11.76
CA VAL A 511 2.53 -5.26 -12.26
C VAL A 511 2.28 -4.02 -11.40
N ARG A 512 3.34 -3.33 -11.03
CA ARG A 512 3.31 -2.06 -10.32
C ARG A 512 4.32 -1.12 -10.95
N ARG A 513 3.94 0.15 -11.11
CA ARG A 513 4.83 1.20 -11.58
C ARG A 513 4.68 2.45 -10.74
N ASP A 514 5.80 2.95 -10.24
CA ASP A 514 5.91 4.13 -9.40
C ASP A 514 6.69 5.20 -10.17
N PHE A 515 6.13 6.42 -10.22
CA PHE A 515 6.81 7.62 -10.69
C PHE A 515 6.99 8.52 -9.48
N ILE A 516 8.22 8.71 -9.05
CA ILE A 516 8.57 9.32 -7.77
C ILE A 516 9.39 10.58 -8.04
N ARG A 517 9.08 11.65 -7.33
CA ARG A 517 9.93 12.82 -7.16
C ARG A 517 10.11 13.02 -5.67
N ASN A 518 11.34 12.93 -5.19
CA ASN A 518 11.65 13.17 -3.79
C ASN A 518 12.85 14.11 -3.70
N ALA A 519 12.95 14.80 -2.57
CA ALA A 519 14.07 15.68 -2.28
C ALA A 519 14.32 15.73 -0.76
N LEU A 520 15.55 16.08 -0.41
CA LEU A 520 16.01 16.38 0.93
C LEU A 520 16.59 17.78 0.91
N TYR A 521 16.05 18.66 1.75
CA TYR A 521 16.52 20.03 1.90
C TYR A 521 17.06 20.24 3.30
N HIS A 522 18.10 21.04 3.43
CA HIS A 522 18.47 21.66 4.71
C HIS A 522 17.64 22.93 4.86
N THR A 523 17.08 23.14 6.03
CA THR A 523 16.10 24.21 6.30
C THR A 523 16.36 24.83 7.66
N GLU A 524 15.94 26.08 7.84
CA GLU A 524 15.85 26.72 9.16
C GLU A 524 14.45 27.27 9.33
N LYS A 525 13.72 26.82 10.37
CA LYS A 525 12.33 27.21 10.61
C LYS A 525 11.46 27.02 9.36
N ARG A 526 11.67 25.91 8.65
CA ARG A 526 11.04 25.51 7.38
C ARG A 526 11.37 26.39 6.16
N ALA A 527 12.32 27.31 6.27
CA ALA A 527 12.84 28.02 5.11
C ALA A 527 13.99 27.19 4.49
N GLU A 528 13.89 26.88 3.21
CA GLU A 528 14.94 26.17 2.47
C GLU A 528 16.24 26.99 2.46
N LEU A 529 17.32 26.35 2.91
CA LEU A 529 18.68 26.88 2.87
C LEU A 529 19.45 26.26 1.70
N ASP A 530 19.47 24.93 1.64
CA ASP A 530 20.27 24.16 0.68
C ASP A 530 19.52 22.93 0.17
N VAL A 531 19.78 22.54 -1.08
CA VAL A 531 19.25 21.32 -1.69
C VAL A 531 20.26 20.19 -1.50
N VAL A 532 20.09 19.38 -0.46
CA VAL A 532 20.98 18.24 -0.17
C VAL A 532 20.82 17.14 -1.22
N ARG A 533 19.58 16.82 -1.61
CA ARG A 533 19.29 15.80 -2.63
C ARG A 533 18.02 16.13 -3.42
N SER A 534 17.99 15.84 -4.72
CA SER A 534 16.76 15.93 -5.53
C SER A 534 16.75 14.84 -6.60
N ASN A 535 15.70 14.01 -6.64
CA ASN A 535 15.65 12.86 -7.54
C ASN A 535 14.34 12.77 -8.32
N GLN A 536 14.44 12.19 -9.53
CA GLN A 536 13.31 11.54 -10.20
C GLN A 536 13.59 10.06 -10.32
N ILE A 537 12.61 9.24 -9.91
CA ILE A 537 12.76 7.79 -9.93
C ILE A 537 11.56 7.19 -10.64
N ILE A 538 11.82 6.22 -11.52
CA ILE A 538 10.81 5.34 -12.07
C ILE A 538 11.16 3.92 -11.66
N GLU A 539 10.24 3.29 -10.93
CA GLU A 539 10.35 1.88 -10.58
C GLU A 539 9.24 1.09 -11.25
N THR A 540 9.57 -0.05 -11.82
CA THR A 540 8.59 -0.98 -12.37
C THR A 540 8.87 -2.38 -11.85
N ASN A 541 7.88 -2.96 -11.17
CA ASN A 541 7.89 -4.34 -10.73
C ASN A 541 6.92 -5.16 -11.60
N LEU A 542 7.40 -6.30 -12.09
CA LEU A 542 6.62 -7.31 -12.81
C LEU A 542 6.78 -8.64 -12.07
N SER A 543 5.66 -9.29 -11.75
CA SER A 543 5.68 -10.56 -11.04
C SER A 543 4.76 -11.60 -11.66
N ILE A 544 5.22 -12.85 -11.62
CA ILE A 544 4.41 -14.02 -11.90
C ILE A 544 4.55 -15.02 -10.75
N TYR A 545 3.49 -15.73 -10.42
CA TYR A 545 3.57 -16.78 -9.43
C TYR A 545 2.63 -17.94 -9.74
N TYR A 546 2.97 -19.10 -9.18
CA TYR A 546 2.21 -20.33 -9.23
C TYR A 546 2.21 -20.98 -7.85
N GLU A 547 1.06 -21.53 -7.45
CA GLU A 547 0.87 -22.36 -6.25
C GLU A 547 0.11 -23.62 -6.62
N SER A 548 0.51 -24.76 -6.06
CA SER A 548 -0.25 -26.00 -6.07
C SER A 548 -0.48 -26.48 -4.64
N LYS A 549 -1.73 -26.59 -4.22
CA LYS A 549 -2.13 -27.26 -2.99
C LYS A 549 -2.68 -28.64 -3.34
N ILE A 550 -2.09 -29.69 -2.78
CA ILE A 550 -2.44 -31.08 -3.04
C ILE A 550 -2.92 -31.69 -1.72
N GLN A 551 -4.21 -31.99 -1.65
CA GLN A 551 -4.82 -32.71 -0.54
C GLN A 551 -4.79 -34.21 -0.87
N TRP A 552 -3.80 -34.92 -0.34
CA TRP A 552 -3.57 -36.34 -0.61
C TRP A 552 -4.66 -37.23 -0.01
N ASN A 553 -5.11 -36.90 1.20
CA ASN A 553 -6.21 -37.54 1.91
C ASN A 553 -6.74 -36.57 2.99
N SER A 554 -7.58 -37.01 3.93
CA SER A 554 -8.11 -36.14 4.99
C SER A 554 -7.10 -35.64 6.03
N LYS A 555 -5.84 -36.13 6.01
CA LYS A 555 -4.81 -35.87 7.02
C LYS A 555 -3.53 -35.24 6.48
N ILE A 556 -3.28 -35.27 5.17
CA ILE A 556 -2.01 -34.80 4.59
C ILE A 556 -2.30 -33.87 3.43
N ARG A 557 -1.74 -32.65 3.51
CA ARG A 557 -1.73 -31.67 2.42
C ARG A 557 -0.33 -31.13 2.19
N THR A 558 0.05 -31.00 0.94
CA THR A 558 1.30 -30.35 0.54
C THR A 558 1.02 -29.09 -0.25
N ILE A 559 1.86 -28.08 -0.09
CA ILE A 559 1.83 -26.82 -0.82
C ILE A 559 3.18 -26.65 -1.52
N PHE A 560 3.15 -26.42 -2.83
CA PHE A 560 4.31 -26.03 -3.62
C PHE A 560 4.06 -24.66 -4.24
N GLY A 561 5.06 -23.79 -4.19
CA GLY A 561 4.95 -22.42 -4.67
C GLY A 561 6.21 -21.93 -5.35
N LEU A 562 6.04 -21.16 -6.41
CA LEU A 562 7.14 -20.46 -7.08
C LEU A 562 6.70 -19.05 -7.47
N ARG A 563 7.49 -18.05 -7.08
CA ARG A 563 7.31 -16.65 -7.46
C ARG A 563 8.54 -16.14 -8.20
N GLY A 564 8.34 -15.38 -9.27
CA GLY A 564 9.39 -14.64 -9.96
C GLY A 564 9.04 -13.16 -10.04
N ASP A 565 9.99 -12.30 -9.71
CA ASP A 565 9.88 -10.84 -9.81
C ASP A 565 11.01 -10.27 -10.67
N GLN A 566 10.68 -9.26 -11.48
CA GLN A 566 11.63 -8.43 -12.19
C GLN A 566 11.40 -6.96 -11.83
N PHE A 567 12.47 -6.30 -11.43
CA PHE A 567 12.48 -4.86 -11.16
C PHE A 567 13.25 -4.13 -12.25
N GLN A 568 12.71 -2.99 -12.68
CA GLN A 568 13.40 -2.02 -13.51
C GLN A 568 13.41 -0.70 -12.76
N PHE A 569 14.62 -0.20 -12.50
CA PHE A 569 14.86 1.07 -11.84
C PHE A 569 15.43 2.04 -12.85
N HIS A 570 14.96 3.27 -12.80
CA HIS A 570 15.56 4.41 -13.49
C HIS A 570 15.63 5.57 -12.51
N VAL A 571 16.83 6.07 -12.26
CA VAL A 571 17.10 7.14 -11.31
C VAL A 571 17.81 8.26 -12.05
N ASP A 572 17.31 9.46 -11.83
CA ASP A 572 17.89 10.73 -12.28
C ASP A 572 18.13 11.59 -11.04
N ASP A 573 19.40 11.69 -10.62
CA ASP A 573 19.87 12.58 -9.58
C ASP A 573 20.10 13.96 -10.18
N ARG A 574 19.23 14.89 -9.78
CA ARG A 574 19.20 16.25 -10.32
C ARG A 574 20.24 17.16 -9.69
N ASN A 575 20.84 16.78 -8.57
CA ASN A 575 21.89 17.55 -7.93
C ASN A 575 23.23 17.29 -8.60
N SER A 576 23.51 16.03 -8.96
CA SER A 576 24.80 15.63 -9.55
C SER A 576 24.75 15.38 -11.07
N GLU A 577 23.61 15.60 -11.73
CA GLU A 577 23.32 15.23 -13.14
C GLU A 577 23.63 13.75 -13.46
N LEU A 578 23.62 12.88 -12.45
CA LEU A 578 23.88 11.45 -12.62
C LEU A 578 22.57 10.75 -12.91
N ASN A 579 22.59 9.82 -13.86
CA ASN A 579 21.46 8.94 -14.11
C ASN A 579 21.92 7.51 -14.32
N ASP A 580 21.07 6.57 -13.91
CA ASP A 580 21.27 5.15 -14.18
C ASP A 580 19.94 4.46 -14.48
N ARG A 581 20.03 3.32 -15.16
CA ARG A 581 18.90 2.43 -15.43
C ARG A 581 19.35 0.98 -15.35
N LYS A 582 18.82 0.24 -14.38
CA LYS A 582 19.17 -1.16 -14.18
C LYS A 582 17.95 -2.05 -14.02
N ARG A 583 18.16 -3.35 -14.30
CA ARG A 583 17.15 -4.39 -14.19
C ARG A 583 17.68 -5.51 -13.31
N PHE A 584 16.86 -5.97 -12.39
CA PHE A 584 17.17 -7.08 -11.49
C PHE A 584 16.02 -8.07 -11.48
N SER A 585 16.31 -9.33 -11.16
CA SER A 585 15.29 -10.39 -11.11
C SER A 585 15.59 -11.36 -10.00
N ILE A 586 14.53 -11.91 -9.41
CA ILE A 586 14.63 -12.87 -8.31
C ILE A 586 13.56 -13.96 -8.48
N ALA A 587 13.92 -15.18 -8.11
CA ALA A 587 13.01 -16.31 -8.02
C ALA A 587 12.98 -16.84 -6.59
N ASN A 588 11.77 -17.10 -6.09
CA ASN A 588 11.49 -17.44 -4.71
C ASN A 588 10.61 -18.71 -4.66
N PRO A 589 11.22 -19.90 -4.51
CA PRO A 589 10.50 -21.12 -4.19
C PRO A 589 9.97 -21.08 -2.75
N LYS A 590 8.81 -21.69 -2.56
CA LYS A 590 8.09 -21.75 -1.28
C LYS A 590 7.41 -23.12 -1.17
N GLY A 591 7.33 -23.67 0.02
CA GLY A 591 6.74 -24.98 0.24
C GLY A 591 6.19 -25.15 1.64
N GLY A 592 5.25 -26.07 1.78
CA GLY A 592 4.75 -26.47 3.09
C GLY A 592 4.07 -27.83 3.09
N ILE A 593 4.00 -28.42 4.28
CA ILE A 593 3.29 -29.67 4.55
C ILE A 593 2.40 -29.42 5.76
N VAL A 594 1.14 -29.83 5.65
CA VAL A 594 0.15 -29.75 6.72
C VAL A 594 -0.29 -31.17 7.04
N PHE A 595 -0.19 -31.51 8.32
CA PHE A 595 -0.59 -32.78 8.88
C PHE A 595 -1.80 -32.60 9.80
N GLY A 596 -2.75 -33.53 9.75
CA GLY A 596 -3.98 -33.50 10.52
C GLY A 596 -5.21 -33.03 9.71
N PRO A 597 -6.34 -32.79 10.37
CA PRO A 597 -6.46 -32.61 11.82
C PRO A 597 -6.54 -33.94 12.59
N TRP A 598 -5.79 -34.11 13.68
CA TRP A 598 -6.02 -35.16 14.71
C TRP A 598 -6.49 -34.48 15.99
N PHE A 599 -7.59 -34.93 16.58
CA PHE A 599 -8.15 -34.28 17.77
C PHE A 599 -8.26 -32.74 17.61
N LYS A 600 -8.79 -32.31 16.44
CA LYS A 600 -8.88 -30.89 16.05
C LYS A 600 -7.54 -30.12 16.09
N THR A 601 -6.42 -30.83 15.87
CA THR A 601 -5.06 -30.28 15.86
C THR A 601 -4.38 -30.51 14.52
N GLU A 602 -3.82 -29.46 13.94
CA GLU A 602 -3.01 -29.47 12.73
C GLU A 602 -1.56 -29.09 13.03
N ILE A 603 -0.63 -29.72 12.34
CA ILE A 603 0.81 -29.44 12.40
C ILE A 603 1.26 -28.93 11.03
N PHE A 604 2.07 -27.88 11.03
CA PHE A 604 2.53 -27.16 9.84
C PHE A 604 4.06 -27.19 9.79
N LEU A 605 4.59 -27.51 8.63
CA LEU A 605 5.99 -27.34 8.28
C LEU A 605 6.05 -26.44 7.05
N ASN A 606 6.66 -25.26 7.15
CA ASN A 606 6.76 -24.32 6.04
C ASN A 606 8.21 -23.87 5.85
N ALA A 607 8.62 -23.68 4.60
CA ALA A 607 9.92 -23.12 4.26
C ALA A 607 9.86 -22.37 2.93
N GLY A 608 10.73 -21.38 2.73
CA GLY A 608 10.73 -20.63 1.49
C GLY A 608 11.70 -19.47 1.45
N ARG A 609 11.60 -18.71 0.36
CA ARG A 609 12.36 -17.48 0.13
C ARG A 609 11.44 -16.28 0.00
N GLY A 610 11.88 -15.15 0.51
CA GLY A 610 11.28 -13.83 0.39
C GLY A 610 12.33 -12.81 -0.03
N PHE A 611 11.94 -11.54 -0.08
CA PHE A 611 12.86 -10.44 -0.35
C PHE A 611 12.24 -9.08 -0.03
N HIS A 612 13.11 -8.10 0.10
CA HIS A 612 12.78 -6.68 -0.07
C HIS A 612 13.70 -6.03 -1.12
N THR A 613 13.28 -4.89 -1.65
CA THR A 613 14.16 -4.02 -2.44
C THR A 613 14.79 -2.97 -1.55
N ASN A 614 16.01 -2.54 -1.88
CA ASN A 614 16.62 -1.35 -1.32
C ASN A 614 16.24 -0.09 -2.10
N ASP A 615 16.58 1.08 -1.55
CA ASP A 615 16.33 2.38 -2.17
C ASP A 615 17.06 2.52 -3.50
N ALA A 616 16.32 2.76 -4.58
CA ALA A 616 16.86 2.87 -5.93
C ALA A 616 17.88 4.00 -6.08
N ARG A 617 17.84 5.06 -5.24
CA ARG A 617 18.83 6.15 -5.23
C ARG A 617 20.26 5.64 -5.07
N GLY A 618 20.45 4.45 -4.48
CA GLY A 618 21.76 3.80 -4.44
C GLY A 618 22.39 3.54 -5.83
N LEU A 619 21.63 3.54 -6.92
CA LEU A 619 22.15 3.39 -8.29
C LEU A 619 23.07 4.53 -8.74
N THR A 620 22.82 5.75 -8.26
CA THR A 620 23.63 6.93 -8.59
C THR A 620 24.69 7.22 -7.53
N ASN A 621 24.75 6.45 -6.45
CA ASN A 621 25.81 6.54 -5.46
C ASN A 621 27.09 5.85 -6.01
N LYS A 622 28.19 6.61 -6.14
CA LYS A 622 29.47 6.11 -6.65
C LYS A 622 30.35 5.47 -5.58
N GLU A 623 30.10 5.74 -4.32
CA GLU A 623 30.97 5.35 -3.20
C GLU A 623 30.70 3.91 -2.75
N ASN A 624 29.49 3.40 -2.97
CA ASN A 624 29.05 2.10 -2.46
C ASN A 624 28.46 1.20 -3.53
N THR A 625 28.73 -0.10 -3.41
CA THR A 625 28.15 -1.12 -4.32
C THR A 625 26.67 -1.30 -4.00
N PHE A 626 25.78 -0.94 -4.92
CA PHE A 626 24.34 -1.04 -4.71
C PHE A 626 23.81 -2.46 -4.87
N THR A 627 23.24 -3.02 -3.79
CA THR A 627 22.47 -4.26 -3.81
C THR A 627 20.97 -3.94 -3.80
N PRO A 628 20.26 -4.09 -4.93
CA PRO A 628 18.88 -3.63 -5.09
C PRO A 628 17.82 -4.56 -4.51
N ILE A 629 18.10 -5.87 -4.44
CA ILE A 629 17.19 -6.90 -3.97
C ILE A 629 17.91 -7.70 -2.92
N VAL A 630 17.41 -7.65 -1.69
CA VAL A 630 17.92 -8.39 -0.55
C VAL A 630 17.02 -9.58 -0.33
N ARG A 631 17.61 -10.79 -0.33
CA ARG A 631 16.85 -12.02 -0.17
C ARG A 631 16.72 -12.38 1.31
N SER A 632 15.57 -12.96 1.64
CA SER A 632 15.30 -13.58 2.93
C SER A 632 14.98 -15.06 2.75
N HIS A 633 15.36 -15.87 3.74
CA HIS A 633 15.15 -17.32 3.77
C HIS A 633 14.52 -17.68 5.10
N GLY A 634 13.44 -18.45 5.12
CA GLY A 634 12.76 -18.79 6.36
C GLY A 634 12.28 -20.22 6.44
N GLY A 635 12.05 -20.67 7.67
CA GLY A 635 11.31 -21.89 8.00
C GLY A 635 10.46 -21.72 9.26
N GLU A 636 9.35 -22.44 9.33
CA GLU A 636 8.43 -22.45 10.47
C GLU A 636 7.92 -23.88 10.74
N PHE A 637 7.97 -24.28 12.01
CA PHE A 637 7.18 -25.38 12.55
C PHE A 637 6.03 -24.77 13.35
N GLY A 638 4.80 -25.20 13.09
CA GLY A 638 3.62 -24.63 13.74
C GLY A 638 2.62 -25.69 14.15
N VAL A 639 1.90 -25.43 15.24
CA VAL A 639 0.81 -26.26 15.75
C VAL A 639 -0.40 -25.37 15.97
N ARG A 640 -1.55 -25.78 15.46
CA ARG A 640 -2.83 -25.12 15.70
C ARG A 640 -3.81 -26.13 16.25
N SER A 641 -4.45 -25.82 17.35
CA SER A 641 -5.36 -26.75 18.03
C SER A 641 -6.61 -26.05 18.55
N MET A 642 -7.74 -26.75 18.47
CA MET A 642 -8.92 -26.49 19.32
C MET A 642 -8.91 -27.48 20.47
N ILE A 643 -8.30 -27.09 21.59
CA ILE A 643 -8.24 -27.94 22.79
C ILE A 643 -9.66 -28.25 23.27
N PHE A 644 -10.51 -27.22 23.31
CA PHE A 644 -11.95 -27.30 23.55
C PHE A 644 -12.69 -26.49 22.46
N GLU A 645 -14.01 -26.57 22.40
CA GLU A 645 -14.80 -25.82 21.40
C GLU A 645 -14.67 -24.29 21.53
N ASN A 646 -14.28 -23.83 22.71
CA ASN A 646 -14.11 -22.43 23.07
C ASN A 646 -12.65 -22.03 23.30
N TRP A 647 -11.68 -22.92 23.10
CA TRP A 647 -10.25 -22.60 23.26
C TRP A 647 -9.46 -22.96 22.00
N LYS A 648 -9.01 -21.92 21.31
CA LYS A 648 -8.07 -21.98 20.20
C LYS A 648 -6.68 -21.60 20.67
N THR A 649 -5.69 -22.42 20.30
CA THR A 649 -4.27 -22.15 20.55
C THR A 649 -3.47 -22.33 19.26
N VAL A 650 -2.48 -21.47 19.07
CA VAL A 650 -1.53 -21.50 17.96
C VAL A 650 -0.14 -21.31 18.52
N PHE A 651 0.75 -22.24 18.24
CA PHE A 651 2.15 -22.20 18.65
C PHE A 651 3.03 -22.29 17.40
N SER A 652 4.10 -21.49 17.31
CA SER A 652 5.07 -21.60 16.22
C SER A 652 6.51 -21.39 16.69
N LEU A 653 7.41 -22.16 16.07
CA LEU A 653 8.86 -22.01 16.12
C LEU A 653 9.32 -21.58 14.74
N TRP A 654 10.06 -20.49 14.64
CA TRP A 654 10.45 -19.95 13.33
C TRP A 654 11.92 -19.50 13.31
N ARG A 655 12.49 -19.50 12.11
CA ARG A 655 13.80 -18.92 11.79
C ARG A 655 13.72 -18.16 10.48
N LEU A 656 14.43 -17.04 10.40
CA LEU A 656 14.54 -16.21 9.22
C LEU A 656 15.97 -15.65 9.09
N ASP A 657 16.62 -15.85 7.95
CA ASP A 657 17.95 -15.33 7.62
C ASP A 657 17.80 -14.27 6.52
N LEU A 658 18.45 -13.11 6.68
CA LEU A 658 18.46 -12.01 5.70
C LEU A 658 19.86 -11.79 5.17
N ASP A 659 19.97 -11.53 3.87
CA ASP A 659 21.25 -11.22 3.24
C ASP A 659 21.78 -9.81 3.61
N SER A 660 20.89 -8.89 4.03
CA SER A 660 21.23 -7.54 4.50
C SER A 660 20.11 -6.97 5.37
N GLU A 661 20.47 -6.16 6.37
CA GLU A 661 19.55 -5.41 7.22
C GLU A 661 19.33 -3.98 6.73
N LEU A 662 18.24 -3.35 7.16
CA LEU A 662 18.08 -1.90 7.13
C LEU A 662 18.00 -1.39 8.57
N ILE A 663 19.02 -0.64 9.01
CA ILE A 663 19.09 -0.07 10.37
C ILE A 663 18.87 1.43 10.31
N PHE A 664 18.27 1.98 11.38
CA PHE A 664 18.06 3.43 11.51
C PHE A 664 19.38 4.14 11.81
N GLU A 665 19.61 5.27 11.17
CA GLU A 665 20.75 6.16 11.35
C GLU A 665 20.22 7.55 11.78
N GLY A 666 20.74 8.05 12.91
CA GLY A 666 20.26 9.26 13.56
C GLY A 666 20.47 10.53 12.73
N ASP A 667 21.67 10.68 12.16
CA ASP A 667 22.12 11.88 11.44
C ASP A 667 21.29 12.13 10.17
N SER A 668 21.01 11.06 9.42
CA SER A 668 20.20 11.15 8.20
C SER A 668 18.69 11.03 8.44
N ALA A 669 18.28 10.77 9.70
CA ALA A 669 16.91 10.44 10.09
C ALA A 669 16.25 9.42 9.14
N SER A 670 17.03 8.42 8.71
CA SER A 670 16.69 7.47 7.64
C SER A 670 17.26 6.09 7.96
N THR A 671 17.00 5.10 7.10
CA THR A 671 17.54 3.74 7.20
C THR A 671 18.65 3.48 6.19
N VAL A 672 19.70 2.76 6.60
CA VAL A 672 20.83 2.38 5.75
C VAL A 672 21.02 0.86 5.70
N ALA A 673 21.54 0.38 4.57
CA ALA A 673 21.83 -1.05 4.38
C ALA A 673 23.01 -1.49 5.26
N SER A 674 22.84 -2.61 5.94
CA SER A 674 23.81 -3.16 6.89
C SER A 674 24.00 -4.67 6.68
N ARG A 675 24.77 -5.28 7.58
CA ARG A 675 25.24 -6.67 7.55
C ARG A 675 24.08 -7.65 7.47
N SER A 676 24.40 -8.85 7.01
CA SER A 676 23.45 -9.96 6.97
C SER A 676 23.09 -10.46 8.37
N SER A 677 21.93 -11.11 8.54
CA SER A 677 21.43 -11.48 9.87
C SER A 677 20.72 -12.83 9.95
N THR A 678 20.55 -13.31 11.19
CA THR A 678 19.68 -14.43 11.56
C THR A 678 18.75 -14.03 12.68
N ARG A 679 17.47 -14.33 12.51
CA ARG A 679 16.41 -14.20 13.51
C ARG A 679 15.77 -15.55 13.77
N ARG A 680 15.44 -15.83 15.02
CA ARG A 680 14.68 -17.02 15.42
C ARG A 680 13.81 -16.71 16.62
N GLY A 681 12.69 -17.40 16.75
CA GLY A 681 11.78 -17.13 17.85
C GLY A 681 10.67 -18.14 18.01
N VAL A 682 9.88 -17.86 19.03
CA VAL A 682 8.68 -18.61 19.43
C VAL A 682 7.52 -17.63 19.46
N GLU A 683 6.38 -18.03 18.91
CA GLU A 683 5.13 -17.31 19.07
C GLU A 683 4.05 -18.24 19.62
N TRP A 684 3.27 -17.75 20.57
CA TRP A 684 2.16 -18.50 21.15
C TRP A 684 0.94 -17.57 21.29
N SER A 685 -0.14 -17.90 20.59
CA SER A 685 -1.38 -17.13 20.57
C SER A 685 -2.55 -17.98 21.07
N ASN A 686 -3.32 -17.43 21.98
CA ASN A 686 -4.45 -18.07 22.62
C ASN A 686 -5.69 -17.20 22.48
N TYR A 687 -6.81 -17.83 22.14
CA TYR A 687 -8.13 -17.25 22.20
C TYR A 687 -9.02 -18.22 22.97
N PHE A 688 -9.55 -17.78 24.10
CA PHE A 688 -10.32 -18.61 25.01
C PHE A 688 -11.60 -17.90 25.42
N GLU A 689 -12.75 -18.54 25.22
CA GLU A 689 -14.07 -18.04 25.61
C GLU A 689 -14.64 -18.92 26.74
N PRO A 690 -14.18 -18.80 28.00
CA PRO A 690 -14.56 -19.69 29.10
C PRO A 690 -16.08 -19.77 29.30
N ILE A 691 -16.77 -18.66 29.12
CA ILE A 691 -18.23 -18.56 29.09
C ILE A 691 -18.63 -17.70 27.89
N LYS A 692 -19.83 -17.95 27.35
CA LYS A 692 -20.33 -17.22 26.18
C LYS A 692 -20.30 -15.71 26.44
N GLY A 693 -19.60 -14.97 25.58
CA GLY A 693 -19.48 -13.52 25.67
C GLY A 693 -18.27 -13.01 26.46
N LEU A 694 -17.55 -13.84 27.22
CA LEU A 694 -16.31 -13.45 27.89
C LEU A 694 -15.11 -14.06 27.16
N ILE A 695 -14.28 -13.23 26.53
CA ILE A 695 -13.08 -13.63 25.81
C ILE A 695 -11.84 -13.28 26.63
N LEU A 696 -10.92 -14.22 26.71
CA LEU A 696 -9.55 -14.06 27.17
C LEU A 696 -8.63 -14.35 25.98
N ASP A 697 -7.80 -13.39 25.59
CA ASP A 697 -6.76 -13.62 24.59
C ASP A 697 -5.38 -13.20 25.07
N LEU A 698 -4.38 -13.96 24.62
CA LEU A 698 -2.99 -13.79 24.99
C LEU A 698 -2.11 -14.10 23.79
N GLU A 699 -1.16 -13.23 23.51
CA GLU A 699 -0.14 -13.37 22.50
C GLU A 699 1.23 -13.17 23.14
N VAL A 700 2.10 -14.14 22.89
CA VAL A 700 3.48 -14.14 23.36
C VAL A 700 4.37 -14.26 22.13
N SER A 701 5.32 -13.35 21.96
CA SER A 701 6.35 -13.42 20.92
C SER A 701 7.72 -13.20 21.56
N ILE A 702 8.61 -14.18 21.41
CA ILE A 702 9.98 -14.12 21.93
C ILE A 702 10.91 -14.35 20.75
N SER A 703 11.84 -13.42 20.53
CA SER A 703 12.71 -13.38 19.37
C SER A 703 14.17 -13.19 19.80
N ARG A 704 15.08 -13.79 19.05
CA ARG A 704 16.52 -13.52 19.12
C ARG A 704 17.05 -13.24 17.73
N SER A 705 17.56 -12.03 17.55
CA SER A 705 18.09 -11.54 16.27
C SER A 705 19.55 -11.15 16.43
N ARG A 706 20.41 -11.58 15.51
CA ARG A 706 21.82 -11.22 15.49
C ARG A 706 22.30 -11.00 14.07
N PHE A 707 23.24 -10.07 13.89
CA PHE A 707 24.07 -10.05 12.69
C PHE A 707 24.84 -11.37 12.58
N ARG A 708 25.13 -11.78 11.34
CA ARG A 708 25.99 -12.94 11.05
C ARG A 708 27.42 -12.45 10.88
N GLY A 709 28.36 -13.22 11.42
CA GLY A 709 29.76 -12.84 11.53
C GLY A 709 30.12 -12.49 12.96
N ASP A 710 31.41 -12.27 13.21
CA ASP A 710 31.94 -11.75 14.46
C ASP A 710 32.80 -10.53 14.11
N GLU A 711 32.24 -9.34 14.28
CA GLU A 711 32.97 -8.08 14.15
C GLU A 711 33.09 -7.41 15.51
N ASP A 712 34.15 -6.62 15.71
CA ASP A 712 34.45 -5.95 16.98
C ASP A 712 33.34 -4.98 17.42
N THR A 713 32.57 -4.45 16.47
CA THR A 713 31.39 -3.59 16.72
C THR A 713 30.25 -4.31 17.44
N GLY A 714 30.27 -5.65 17.48
CA GLY A 714 29.23 -6.48 18.08
C GLY A 714 28.20 -6.99 17.09
N ASN A 715 27.37 -7.94 17.55
CA ASN A 715 26.46 -8.70 16.69
C ASN A 715 24.98 -8.47 17.02
N PHE A 716 24.63 -7.53 17.89
CA PHE A 716 23.25 -7.17 18.14
C PHE A 716 22.74 -6.29 17.00
N ILE A 717 21.45 -6.41 16.68
CA ILE A 717 20.79 -5.55 15.70
C ILE A 717 20.09 -4.44 16.50
N PRO A 718 20.48 -3.17 16.36
CA PRO A 718 19.83 -2.06 17.05
C PRO A 718 18.31 -2.04 16.83
N GLY A 719 17.56 -1.82 17.91
CA GLY A 719 16.10 -1.76 17.88
C GLY A 719 15.40 -3.11 17.66
N SER A 720 16.12 -4.22 17.56
CA SER A 720 15.50 -5.53 17.41
C SER A 720 14.73 -5.95 18.67
N ILE A 721 13.42 -6.14 18.52
CA ILE A 721 12.52 -6.49 19.63
C ILE A 721 12.75 -7.93 20.11
N GLU A 722 13.00 -8.12 21.41
CA GLU A 722 13.26 -9.45 21.98
C GLU A 722 11.98 -10.10 22.54
N HIS A 723 11.12 -9.32 23.18
CA HIS A 723 9.92 -9.81 23.87
C HIS A 723 8.72 -8.91 23.59
N VAL A 724 7.62 -9.51 23.15
CA VAL A 724 6.30 -8.89 23.06
C VAL A 724 5.30 -9.77 23.79
N TYR A 725 4.54 -9.15 24.68
CA TYR A 725 3.35 -9.77 25.25
C TYR A 725 2.18 -8.83 25.03
N SER A 726 1.09 -9.33 24.46
CA SER A 726 -0.16 -8.58 24.34
C SER A 726 -1.32 -9.48 24.69
N GLY A 727 -2.41 -8.90 25.18
CA GLY A 727 -3.56 -9.71 25.58
C GLY A 727 -4.62 -8.86 26.23
N GLY A 728 -5.72 -9.52 26.60
CA GLY A 728 -6.79 -8.82 27.25
C GLY A 728 -7.98 -9.69 27.62
N ILE A 729 -8.91 -9.02 28.28
CA ILE A 729 -10.21 -9.56 28.67
C ILE A 729 -11.25 -8.72 27.94
N THR A 730 -12.15 -9.36 27.21
CA THR A 730 -13.21 -8.69 26.46
C THR A 730 -14.56 -9.28 26.83
N LEU A 731 -15.49 -8.41 27.22
CA LEU A 731 -16.90 -8.72 27.36
C LEU A 731 -17.63 -8.28 26.08
N LYS A 732 -18.12 -9.25 25.31
CA LYS A 732 -19.04 -9.01 24.19
C LYS A 732 -20.34 -8.38 24.70
N GLU A 733 -21.05 -7.71 23.80
CA GLU A 733 -22.34 -7.11 24.12
C GLU A 733 -23.26 -8.11 24.84
N THR A 734 -23.55 -7.81 26.11
CA THR A 734 -24.36 -8.62 27.01
C THR A 734 -25.30 -7.67 27.75
N TYR A 735 -26.61 -7.81 27.52
CA TYR A 735 -27.64 -6.88 28.02
C TYR A 735 -27.33 -5.40 27.69
N GLY A 736 -26.79 -5.16 26.50
CA GLY A 736 -26.36 -3.83 26.02
C GLY A 736 -25.00 -3.36 26.56
N PHE A 737 -24.38 -4.02 27.53
CA PHE A 737 -23.05 -3.66 28.02
C PHE A 737 -21.94 -4.41 27.29
N PHE A 738 -20.84 -3.73 27.00
CA PHE A 738 -19.63 -4.33 26.44
C PHE A 738 -18.40 -3.62 26.98
N GLY A 739 -17.22 -4.24 26.86
CA GLY A 739 -15.99 -3.60 27.28
C GLY A 739 -14.78 -4.50 27.14
N SER A 740 -13.60 -3.93 27.32
CA SER A 740 -12.36 -4.68 27.34
C SER A 740 -11.26 -4.00 28.16
N ILE A 741 -10.34 -4.81 28.68
CA ILE A 741 -9.05 -4.37 29.20
C ILE A 741 -7.98 -5.00 28.33
N ARG A 742 -7.04 -4.19 27.82
CA ARG A 742 -5.94 -4.61 26.95
C ARG A 742 -4.61 -4.24 27.59
N GLY A 743 -3.69 -5.18 27.63
CA GLY A 743 -2.30 -4.95 28.02
C GLY A 743 -1.35 -5.18 26.85
N ARG A 744 -0.30 -4.37 26.77
CA ARG A 744 0.86 -4.59 25.90
C ARG A 744 2.16 -4.38 26.65
N TYR A 745 3.12 -5.25 26.37
CA TYR A 745 4.50 -5.20 26.84
C TYR A 745 5.43 -5.15 25.64
N PHE A 746 6.22 -4.09 25.55
CA PHE A 746 7.28 -3.88 24.59
C PHE A 746 8.62 -4.03 25.33
N GLY A 747 9.32 -5.13 25.09
CA GLY A 747 10.52 -5.48 25.84
C GLY A 747 11.75 -4.60 25.58
N PRO A 748 12.77 -4.71 26.45
CA PRO A 748 14.04 -4.02 26.25
C PRO A 748 14.75 -4.56 25.00
N ARG A 749 15.53 -3.70 24.35
CA ARG A 749 16.31 -4.04 23.15
C ARG A 749 17.63 -3.29 23.13
N ALA A 750 18.63 -3.87 22.49
CA ALA A 750 19.89 -3.18 22.21
C ALA A 750 19.61 -1.92 21.37
N LEU A 751 20.22 -0.79 21.72
CA LEU A 751 20.17 0.43 20.93
C LEU A 751 21.41 0.60 20.04
N ILE A 752 22.45 -0.20 20.28
CA ILE A 752 23.72 -0.27 19.53
C ILE A 752 24.21 -1.73 19.44
N GLU A 753 25.13 -1.98 18.53
CA GLU A 753 25.58 -3.30 18.06
C GLU A 753 26.29 -4.15 19.13
N ASP A 754 26.97 -3.50 20.07
CA ASP A 754 27.68 -4.14 21.19
C ASP A 754 26.75 -4.42 22.40
N ASN A 755 25.52 -3.90 22.37
CA ASN A 755 24.52 -4.00 23.42
C ASN A 755 24.95 -3.38 24.77
N SER A 756 25.92 -2.46 24.79
CA SER A 756 26.28 -1.71 25.99
C SER A 756 25.20 -0.68 26.39
N VAL A 757 24.38 -0.23 25.45
CA VAL A 757 23.19 0.61 25.71
C VAL A 757 21.90 -0.10 25.28
N ARG A 758 20.90 -0.10 26.17
CA ARG A 758 19.58 -0.75 25.96
C ARG A 758 18.42 0.17 26.30
N SER A 759 17.30 -0.01 25.59
CA SER A 759 16.04 0.66 25.93
C SER A 759 15.44 0.09 27.23
N SER A 760 14.64 0.89 27.91
CA SER A 760 13.76 0.37 28.98
C SER A 760 12.54 -0.36 28.38
N PRO A 761 11.92 -1.29 29.12
CA PRO A 761 10.65 -1.88 28.69
C PRO A 761 9.50 -0.89 28.84
N THR A 762 8.47 -1.07 28.01
CA THR A 762 7.24 -0.29 28.04
C THR A 762 6.04 -1.20 28.25
N THR A 763 5.29 -0.95 29.31
CA THR A 763 4.04 -1.67 29.60
C THR A 763 2.90 -0.67 29.70
N LEU A 764 1.84 -0.89 28.93
CA LEU A 764 0.65 -0.04 28.92
C LEU A 764 -0.60 -0.89 28.99
N PHE A 765 -1.59 -0.39 29.74
CA PHE A 765 -2.91 -0.97 29.81
C PHE A 765 -3.97 0.05 29.42
N ASN A 766 -4.92 -0.37 28.60
CA ASN A 766 -6.05 0.44 28.12
C ASN A 766 -7.36 -0.24 28.53
N PHE A 767 -8.36 0.58 28.84
CA PHE A 767 -9.68 0.13 29.25
C PHE A 767 -10.74 0.76 28.36
N GLN A 768 -11.76 -0.02 28.02
CA GLN A 768 -12.95 0.42 27.32
C GLN A 768 -14.18 -0.17 28.01
N VAL A 769 -15.22 0.64 28.15
CA VAL A 769 -16.56 0.18 28.52
C VAL A 769 -17.58 0.95 27.69
N GLY A 770 -18.67 0.29 27.30
CA GLY A 770 -19.73 0.93 26.56
C GLY A 770 -21.10 0.34 26.88
N LYS A 771 -22.13 1.11 26.54
CA LYS A 771 -23.53 0.73 26.67
C LYS A 771 -24.28 1.05 25.39
N LYS A 772 -24.86 0.02 24.78
CA LYS A 772 -25.86 0.10 23.73
C LYS A 772 -27.23 0.22 24.40
N PHE A 773 -27.90 1.35 24.22
CA PHE A 773 -29.21 1.61 24.81
C PHE A 773 -30.33 0.98 24.00
N ASN A 774 -30.16 1.00 22.68
CA ASN A 774 -31.05 0.39 21.70
C ASN A 774 -30.27 0.20 20.40
N ASP A 775 -30.98 -0.16 19.34
CA ASP A 775 -30.41 -0.40 18.02
C ASP A 775 -29.88 0.84 17.28
N VAL A 776 -30.07 2.02 17.86
CA VAL A 776 -29.63 3.31 17.34
C VAL A 776 -28.48 3.84 18.17
N TRP A 777 -28.65 3.99 19.48
CA TRP A 777 -27.73 4.74 20.33
C TRP A 777 -26.81 3.85 21.17
N SER A 778 -25.52 4.18 21.17
CA SER A 778 -24.56 3.66 22.14
C SER A 778 -23.58 4.73 22.60
N ILE A 779 -23.05 4.54 23.80
CA ILE A 779 -21.97 5.35 24.35
C ILE A 779 -20.75 4.46 24.63
N VAL A 780 -19.57 5.04 24.50
CA VAL A 780 -18.28 4.39 24.78
C VAL A 780 -17.45 5.33 25.64
N PHE A 781 -16.81 4.74 26.64
CA PHE A 781 -15.86 5.40 27.52
C PHE A 781 -14.57 4.61 27.52
N GLU A 782 -13.45 5.29 27.29
CA GLU A 782 -12.12 4.69 27.21
C GLU A 782 -11.15 5.40 28.15
N ILE A 783 -10.28 4.64 28.80
CA ILE A 783 -9.13 5.15 29.53
C ILE A 783 -7.88 4.55 28.89
N MET A 784 -7.10 5.37 28.22
CA MET A 784 -5.80 4.96 27.69
C MET A 784 -4.73 5.15 28.76
N ASN A 785 -3.75 4.24 28.82
CA ASN A 785 -2.71 4.24 29.85
C ASN A 785 -3.30 4.37 31.27
N ILE A 786 -4.11 3.38 31.67
CA ILE A 786 -4.82 3.35 32.97
C ILE A 786 -3.85 3.56 34.13
N GLN A 787 -2.60 3.12 34.02
CA GLN A 787 -1.61 3.26 35.09
C GLN A 787 -1.02 4.67 35.18
N ASN A 788 -1.24 5.52 34.17
CA ASN A 788 -0.48 6.74 33.96
C ASN A 788 1.04 6.48 33.98
N ALA A 789 1.46 5.39 33.34
CA ALA A 789 2.84 4.96 33.30
C ALA A 789 3.70 5.99 32.56
N LYS A 790 4.83 6.38 33.17
CA LYS A 790 5.82 7.30 32.59
C LYS A 790 6.89 6.51 31.84
N VAL A 791 6.51 5.96 30.70
CA VAL A 791 7.34 5.07 29.87
C VAL A 791 7.56 5.66 28.49
N SER A 792 8.58 5.18 27.78
CA SER A 792 8.88 5.58 26.40
C SER A 792 7.93 4.90 25.42
N ASP A 793 7.46 5.58 24.39
CA ASP A 793 6.87 4.91 23.22
C ASP A 793 7.98 4.31 22.35
N ILE A 794 9.09 5.04 22.20
CA ILE A 794 10.30 4.58 21.53
C ILE A 794 11.55 5.28 22.07
N ASP A 795 12.70 4.60 21.92
CA ASP A 795 14.02 5.09 22.30
C ASP A 795 15.02 4.75 21.17
N TYR A 796 15.98 5.64 20.95
CA TYR A 796 17.14 5.51 20.05
C TYR A 796 18.41 5.92 20.79
N TYR A 797 19.58 5.63 20.22
CA TYR A 797 20.86 6.09 20.76
C TYR A 797 21.73 6.61 19.61
N TYR A 798 22.13 7.87 19.69
CA TYR A 798 22.99 8.55 18.73
C TYR A 798 23.50 9.87 19.34
N ALA A 799 24.47 10.52 18.68
CA ALA A 799 25.01 11.80 19.11
C ALA A 799 24.10 12.96 18.66
N SER A 800 23.90 13.94 19.53
CA SER A 800 23.22 15.20 19.19
C SER A 800 23.80 16.35 19.96
N ARG A 801 23.53 17.59 19.53
CA ARG A 801 24.00 18.79 20.21
C ARG A 801 22.91 19.82 20.36
N LEU A 802 22.56 20.17 21.59
CA LEU A 802 21.64 21.25 21.89
C LEU A 802 22.32 22.60 21.68
N LYS A 803 21.54 23.66 21.40
CA LYS A 803 22.09 25.00 21.18
C LYS A 803 22.89 25.55 22.37
N SER A 804 22.49 25.15 23.57
CA SER A 804 23.11 25.51 24.85
C SER A 804 24.44 24.79 25.10
N GLU A 805 24.72 23.71 24.36
CA GLU A 805 25.86 22.83 24.58
C GLU A 805 27.10 23.28 23.76
N PRO A 806 28.31 23.22 24.37
CA PRO A 806 29.54 23.36 23.62
C PRO A 806 29.74 22.17 22.68
N GLU A 807 30.80 22.23 21.86
CA GLU A 807 31.19 21.08 21.02
C GLU A 807 31.53 19.87 21.90
N GLY A 808 30.85 18.76 21.62
CA GLY A 808 30.97 17.51 22.36
C GLY A 808 32.03 16.56 21.80
N PRO A 809 32.33 15.46 22.51
CA PRO A 809 33.40 14.52 22.15
C PRO A 809 33.06 13.60 20.97
N ASP A 810 31.78 13.45 20.61
CA ASP A 810 31.31 12.50 19.58
C ASP A 810 31.02 13.26 18.28
N GLU A 811 32.07 13.57 17.51
CA GLU A 811 31.97 14.36 16.26
C GLU A 811 31.30 15.72 16.47
N GLY A 812 31.54 16.33 17.63
CA GLY A 812 30.94 17.60 18.04
C GLY A 812 29.63 17.46 18.82
N GLY A 813 29.11 16.24 18.98
CA GLY A 813 27.89 15.94 19.74
C GLY A 813 28.14 15.18 21.04
N TYR A 814 27.04 14.88 21.72
CA TYR A 814 27.00 14.04 22.91
C TYR A 814 26.10 12.83 22.66
N ASN A 815 26.67 11.63 22.75
CA ASN A 815 25.92 10.38 22.69
C ASN A 815 24.93 10.28 23.86
N ASP A 816 23.66 10.03 23.56
CA ASP A 816 22.62 9.81 24.57
C ASP A 816 21.42 9.02 24.02
N ILE A 817 20.62 8.49 24.94
CA ILE A 817 19.30 7.95 24.61
C ILE A 817 18.38 9.10 24.21
N HIS A 818 17.90 9.07 22.98
CA HIS A 818 16.85 9.95 22.49
C HIS A 818 15.51 9.26 22.67
N THR A 819 14.67 9.81 23.54
CA THR A 819 13.42 9.19 23.97
C THR A 819 12.20 9.98 23.51
N ARG A 820 11.19 9.25 23.07
CA ARG A 820 9.85 9.77 22.84
C ARG A 820 8.92 9.20 23.89
N PRO A 821 8.29 10.00 24.78
CA PRO A 821 7.42 9.45 25.81
C PRO A 821 6.11 8.92 25.20
N ALA A 822 5.57 7.86 25.81
CA ALA A 822 4.19 7.46 25.57
C ALA A 822 3.23 8.52 26.13
N SER A 823 2.03 8.61 25.54
CA SER A 823 0.97 9.49 26.05
C SER A 823 0.66 9.17 27.52
N PRO A 824 0.43 10.19 28.36
CA PRO A 824 -0.03 9.99 29.73
C PRO A 824 -1.45 9.39 29.73
N ARG A 825 -1.99 9.14 30.92
CA ARG A 825 -3.38 8.72 31.03
C ARG A 825 -4.30 9.72 30.33
N SER A 826 -5.15 9.22 29.45
CA SER A 826 -6.19 10.01 28.79
C SER A 826 -7.54 9.34 28.89
N ILE A 827 -8.60 10.15 28.85
CA ILE A 827 -9.97 9.69 28.94
C ILE A 827 -10.69 10.13 27.66
N ARG A 828 -11.31 9.17 26.96
CA ARG A 828 -12.11 9.41 25.76
C ARG A 828 -13.56 9.05 26.00
N PHE A 829 -14.45 9.90 25.52
CA PHE A 829 -15.88 9.65 25.50
C PHE A 829 -16.39 9.72 24.06
N GLY A 830 -17.24 8.76 23.68
CA GLY A 830 -17.83 8.68 22.35
C GLY A 830 -19.33 8.42 22.41
N VAL A 831 -20.08 9.07 21.52
CA VAL A 831 -21.49 8.76 21.25
C VAL A 831 -21.61 8.28 19.81
N ARG A 832 -22.31 7.16 19.64
CA ARG A 832 -22.53 6.54 18.33
C ARG A 832 -24.03 6.38 18.06
N ALA A 833 -24.43 6.72 16.85
CA ALA A 833 -25.78 6.52 16.33
C ALA A 833 -25.74 5.59 15.11
N SER A 834 -26.62 4.61 15.03
CA SER A 834 -26.84 3.73 13.86
C SER A 834 -28.25 3.96 13.30
N PHE A 835 -28.40 4.12 11.98
CA PHE A 835 -29.67 4.58 11.37
C PHE A 835 -29.93 4.05 9.95
#